data_AF-A0A8H5F1D1-F1
#
_entry.id   AF-A0A8H5F1D1-F1
#
_cell.length_a   1.000
_cell.length_b   1.000
_cell.length_c   1.000
_cell.angle_alpha   90.00
_cell.angle_beta   90.00
_cell.angle_gamma   90.00
#
_symmetry.space_group_name_H-M   'P 1'
#
loop_
_entity.id
_entity.type
_entity.pdbx_description
1 polymer ?
#
loop_
_entity_poly.entity_id
_entity_poly.type
_entity_poly.pdbx_seq_one_letter_code
_entity_poly.pdbx_strand_id
1 'polypeptide(L)'
;MNILPDQFYHDRLSSVSKARKPSPIWDLFSVEAQPGMISMLAGKPNPTTFPFDHITLGIKSPSQTGAQGESTTTELTLRDEELSTALQYNMTAGIPELVRWVKQLMEEVHFPTAAAEGKKAESESWRVSLSPGSQDLLYKAFCALLNPGDTIIVEGPTYPTIIPLLDAMDCNYAIVDSDEEGISASSLSDILSTWETNPRTRGKPFPKVLYTVPVGSNPAGVTTSLKRRLEVLRLARQHDLMIIEDDPYYFLYYGDSPKPPSYFTLDRQVPDDPSLGVDGVIRGAGRVLRLDSFSKIISAGFRLGWVTGPNVLLTAIERHNASTVVQPSSLTQMVVLKLMKTWGIEGFIAHTERTAEFYRQRRDLMAAALERHFERVGNTAGREDKVTPNHKPKAEWVVPDASMFFWIKLHLDSPSTSLQPPLHDARSDKDKEKNSFVRTMAVPQGILVLPGVTAFADERQTECVRLSFSMLSDEEMEEGLRRLAVAVCSASSSALANTGEEKATVKAGETVFSPPPAEDSGVPVIAPRPVDIEVVVEEPLGSPAISRSDSGQSIEMKFLSPMLSPQSPAFSTTSDSSSSTLYVANPVIMKLDIVEVVREIKEGEEEGLCVDEGIEHSVRSQAQTRDGDANNDKRFSRRLSRVASTLGFNFRLSSPPPGKVKPKGLTKEGGALLKLKASVASLRERRRRTGRSMPAA
;
A
#
# COMPACT_ATOMS: atom_id res chain seq x y z
N MET A 1 -7.96 -32.99 11.19
CA MET A 1 -6.59 -33.44 10.75
C MET A 1 -5.61 -33.05 11.86
N ASN A 2 -4.35 -33.53 11.90
CA ASN A 2 -3.41 -32.95 12.88
C ASN A 2 -3.10 -31.49 12.49
N ILE A 3 -3.32 -30.56 13.41
CA ILE A 3 -2.95 -29.16 13.29
C ILE A 3 -1.51 -28.98 13.82
N LEU A 4 -0.72 -28.12 13.19
CA LEU A 4 0.63 -27.79 13.65
C LEU A 4 0.58 -27.14 15.06
N PRO A 5 1.38 -27.62 16.03
CA PRO A 5 1.31 -27.15 17.42
C PRO A 5 1.87 -25.73 17.57
N ASP A 6 1.41 -24.97 18.58
CA ASP A 6 1.79 -23.56 18.76
C ASP A 6 3.31 -23.28 18.74
N GLN A 7 4.12 -24.23 19.23
CA GLN A 7 5.59 -24.17 19.18
C GLN A 7 6.13 -23.95 17.75
N PHE A 8 5.52 -24.60 16.75
CA PHE A 8 5.86 -24.49 15.32
C PHE A 8 5.94 -23.04 14.83
N TYR A 9 4.97 -22.23 15.27
CA TYR A 9 4.87 -20.82 14.93
C TYR A 9 5.79 -19.99 15.83
N HIS A 10 5.88 -20.31 17.13
CA HIS A 10 6.76 -19.61 18.07
C HIS A 10 8.23 -19.69 17.66
N ASP A 11 8.72 -20.83 17.17
CA ASP A 11 10.08 -20.96 16.67
C ASP A 11 10.32 -20.03 15.47
N ARG A 12 9.33 -19.95 14.56
CA ARG A 12 9.35 -19.10 13.35
C ARG A 12 9.13 -17.61 13.58
N LEU A 13 8.65 -17.17 14.76
CA LEU A 13 8.48 -15.73 15.02
C LEU A 13 9.82 -14.98 14.97
N SER A 14 9.83 -13.79 14.35
CA SER A 14 11.01 -12.92 14.30
C SER A 14 11.45 -12.43 15.68
N SER A 15 12.69 -11.97 15.79
CA SER A 15 13.24 -11.33 17.00
C SER A 15 12.42 -10.11 17.43
N VAL A 16 12.02 -9.26 16.47
CA VAL A 16 11.13 -8.10 16.70
C VAL A 16 9.76 -8.54 17.17
N SER A 17 9.18 -9.60 16.59
CA SER A 17 7.90 -10.17 16.99
C SER A 17 7.94 -10.72 18.42
N LYS A 18 8.96 -11.52 18.74
CA LYS A 18 9.24 -12.04 20.09
C LYS A 18 9.47 -10.93 21.12
N ALA A 19 10.02 -9.79 20.72
CA ALA A 19 10.21 -8.62 21.59
C ALA A 19 8.93 -7.79 21.85
N ARG A 20 7.87 -7.94 21.03
CA ARG A 20 6.60 -7.22 21.24
C ARG A 20 5.83 -7.81 22.43
N LYS A 21 5.89 -7.08 23.54
CA LYS A 21 5.14 -7.39 24.76
C LYS A 21 3.64 -7.15 24.56
N PRO A 22 2.78 -7.84 25.33
CA PRO A 22 1.35 -7.54 25.40
C PRO A 22 1.09 -6.10 25.90
N SER A 23 -0.08 -5.51 25.60
CA SER A 23 -0.39 -4.12 25.92
C SER A 23 -1.08 -3.99 27.28
N PRO A 24 -0.51 -3.24 28.25
CA PRO A 24 -1.11 -3.11 29.59
C PRO A 24 -2.46 -2.38 29.62
N ILE A 25 -2.91 -1.82 28.49
CA ILE A 25 -4.21 -1.16 28.35
C ILE A 25 -5.11 -1.94 27.37
N TRP A 26 -4.62 -2.24 26.15
CA TRP A 26 -5.45 -2.85 25.10
C TRP A 26 -5.86 -4.28 25.43
N ASP A 27 -5.03 -5.07 26.12
CA ASP A 27 -5.37 -6.45 26.47
C ASP A 27 -6.53 -6.50 27.48
N LEU A 28 -6.60 -5.52 28.38
CA LEU A 28 -7.65 -5.38 29.39
C LEU A 28 -9.01 -4.93 28.83
N PHE A 29 -9.10 -4.51 27.55
CA PHE A 29 -10.40 -4.28 26.89
C PHE A 29 -11.26 -5.56 26.84
N SER A 30 -10.62 -6.73 26.81
CA SER A 30 -11.31 -8.04 26.90
C SER A 30 -11.97 -8.29 28.26
N VAL A 31 -11.47 -7.63 29.32
CA VAL A 31 -12.01 -7.69 30.69
C VAL A 31 -13.06 -6.59 30.89
N GLU A 32 -12.80 -5.40 30.35
CA GLU A 32 -13.77 -4.29 30.30
C GLU A 32 -15.07 -4.66 29.56
N ALA A 33 -15.01 -5.51 28.54
CA ALA A 33 -16.17 -5.98 27.80
C ALA A 33 -17.02 -7.06 28.54
N GLN A 34 -16.66 -7.43 29.78
CA GLN A 34 -17.41 -8.43 30.55
C GLN A 34 -18.70 -7.83 31.15
N PRO A 35 -19.86 -8.52 31.05
CA PRO A 35 -21.12 -8.02 31.61
C PRO A 35 -21.01 -7.69 33.10
N GLY A 36 -21.44 -6.49 33.48
CA GLY A 36 -21.38 -5.98 34.86
C GLY A 36 -20.03 -5.38 35.29
N MET A 37 -19.01 -5.36 34.42
CA MET A 37 -17.73 -4.72 34.71
C MET A 37 -17.87 -3.19 34.78
N ILE A 38 -17.52 -2.58 35.92
CA ILE A 38 -17.41 -1.11 36.05
C ILE A 38 -15.98 -0.71 35.72
N SER A 39 -15.76 -0.25 34.49
CA SER A 39 -14.43 0.16 34.02
C SER A 39 -14.04 1.54 34.54
N MET A 40 -12.87 1.60 35.18
CA MET A 40 -12.07 2.82 35.37
C MET A 40 -10.73 2.73 34.63
N LEU A 41 -10.66 1.86 33.60
CA LEU A 41 -9.42 1.47 32.92
C LEU A 41 -8.95 2.50 31.90
N ALA A 42 -9.84 2.85 30.96
CA ALA A 42 -9.45 3.41 29.68
C ALA A 42 -9.73 4.91 29.60
N GLY A 43 -8.78 5.66 29.02
CA GLY A 43 -8.95 7.08 28.68
C GLY A 43 -9.87 7.32 27.47
N LYS A 44 -11.01 6.62 27.42
CA LYS A 44 -12.02 6.76 26.37
C LYS A 44 -12.78 8.09 26.55
N PRO A 45 -12.89 8.94 25.52
CA PRO A 45 -13.78 10.10 25.57
C PRO A 45 -15.23 9.66 25.78
N ASN A 46 -16.03 10.47 26.47
CA ASN A 46 -17.46 10.20 26.64
C ASN A 46 -18.19 10.38 25.29
N PRO A 47 -18.99 9.40 24.80
CA PRO A 47 -19.70 9.55 23.54
C PRO A 47 -20.59 10.79 23.43
N THR A 48 -21.09 11.34 24.54
CA THR A 48 -21.87 12.59 24.55
C THR A 48 -21.06 13.83 24.14
N THR A 49 -19.73 13.74 24.02
CA THR A 49 -18.87 14.82 23.50
C THR A 49 -18.50 14.63 22.02
N PHE A 50 -19.03 13.61 21.33
CA PHE A 50 -18.82 13.44 19.89
C PHE A 50 -19.74 14.40 19.10
N PRO A 51 -19.23 15.21 18.16
CA PRO A 51 -20.00 16.24 17.47
C PRO A 51 -20.84 15.71 16.30
N PHE A 52 -21.42 14.52 16.45
CA PHE A 52 -22.18 13.82 15.41
C PHE A 52 -23.44 13.17 16.01
N ASP A 53 -24.60 13.45 15.41
CA ASP A 53 -25.91 12.92 15.85
C ASP A 53 -26.26 11.61 15.12
N HIS A 54 -26.10 11.59 13.80
CA HIS A 54 -26.25 10.40 12.96
C HIS A 54 -25.37 10.49 11.70
N ILE A 55 -25.17 9.36 11.02
CA ILE A 55 -24.51 9.28 9.71
C ILE A 55 -25.38 8.40 8.80
N THR A 56 -25.91 8.95 7.71
CA THR A 56 -26.72 8.22 6.72
C THR A 56 -25.94 8.01 5.42
N LEU A 57 -26.01 6.80 4.86
CA LEU A 57 -25.34 6.41 3.62
C LEU A 57 -26.31 5.73 2.65
N GLY A 58 -26.42 6.24 1.43
CA GLY A 58 -27.16 5.58 0.35
C GLY A 58 -26.36 4.40 -0.21
N ILE A 59 -26.93 3.20 -0.18
CA ILE A 59 -26.32 1.96 -0.67
C ILE A 59 -27.08 1.41 -1.88
N LYS A 60 -26.33 0.81 -2.81
CA LYS A 60 -26.89 0.12 -3.98
C LYS A 60 -27.31 -1.31 -3.62
N SER A 61 -28.29 -1.86 -4.33
CA SER A 61 -28.73 -3.25 -4.13
C SER A 61 -27.60 -4.26 -4.44
N PRO A 62 -27.46 -5.35 -3.66
CA PRO A 62 -26.48 -6.40 -3.92
C PRO A 62 -26.80 -7.25 -5.17
N SER A 63 -28.03 -7.17 -5.70
CA SER A 63 -28.54 -8.07 -6.74
C SER A 63 -29.04 -7.36 -8.02
N GLN A 64 -28.91 -6.03 -8.13
CA GLN A 64 -29.42 -5.28 -9.28
C GLN A 64 -28.60 -5.49 -10.56
N THR A 65 -29.30 -5.83 -11.64
CA THR A 65 -28.80 -5.93 -13.01
C THR A 65 -29.58 -4.97 -13.92
N GLY A 66 -28.91 -4.26 -14.82
CA GLY A 66 -29.59 -3.62 -15.94
C GLY A 66 -28.91 -2.36 -16.47
N ALA A 67 -28.79 -2.27 -17.79
CA ALA A 67 -28.44 -1.03 -18.50
C ALA A 67 -29.60 -0.01 -18.56
N GLN A 68 -30.81 -0.39 -18.10
CA GLN A 68 -32.02 0.45 -18.04
C GLN A 68 -32.90 0.10 -16.82
N GLY A 69 -32.35 0.16 -15.60
CA GLY A 69 -33.09 -0.12 -14.36
C GLY A 69 -32.85 0.92 -13.28
N GLU A 70 -33.91 1.39 -12.61
CA GLU A 70 -33.79 2.35 -11.51
C GLU A 70 -33.05 1.73 -10.32
N SER A 71 -31.93 2.35 -9.93
CA SER A 71 -31.09 1.93 -8.81
C SER A 71 -31.79 2.26 -7.48
N THR A 72 -32.65 1.34 -6.99
CA THR A 72 -33.28 1.48 -5.67
C THR A 72 -32.21 1.62 -4.59
N THR A 73 -32.04 2.85 -4.11
CA THR A 73 -31.06 3.17 -3.07
C THR A 73 -31.70 2.89 -1.72
N THR A 74 -31.06 2.05 -0.91
CA THR A 74 -31.45 1.83 0.49
C THR A 74 -30.58 2.72 1.38
N GLU A 75 -31.13 3.26 2.46
CA GLU A 75 -30.35 4.07 3.40
C GLU A 75 -29.85 3.23 4.59
N LEU A 76 -28.55 3.35 4.90
CA LEU A 76 -27.98 2.88 6.15
C LEU A 76 -27.70 4.06 7.07
N THR A 77 -28.46 4.20 8.15
CA THR A 77 -28.21 5.22 9.18
C THR A 77 -27.51 4.60 10.39
N LEU A 78 -26.34 5.10 10.78
CA LEU A 78 -25.72 4.88 12.08
C LEU A 78 -26.20 5.97 13.05
N ARG A 79 -26.60 5.57 14.26
CA ARG A 79 -27.05 6.46 15.35
C ARG A 79 -26.82 5.81 16.72
N ASP A 80 -27.08 6.52 17.81
CA ASP A 80 -27.13 5.99 19.17
C ASP A 80 -25.90 5.13 19.55
N GLU A 81 -26.10 3.87 19.94
CA GLU A 81 -25.04 2.92 20.30
C GLU A 81 -24.16 2.52 19.10
N GLU A 82 -24.73 2.43 17.89
CA GLU A 82 -23.95 2.12 16.67
C GLU A 82 -22.96 3.24 16.36
N LEU A 83 -23.41 4.49 16.45
CA LEU A 83 -22.56 5.67 16.22
C LEU A 83 -21.54 5.85 17.36
N SER A 84 -21.96 5.63 18.61
CA SER A 84 -21.06 5.62 19.77
C SER A 84 -19.95 4.58 19.58
N THR A 85 -20.27 3.40 19.08
CA THR A 85 -19.31 2.33 18.75
C THR A 85 -18.43 2.69 17.55
N ALA A 86 -19.01 3.31 16.51
CA ALA A 86 -18.32 3.75 15.30
C ALA A 86 -17.25 4.83 15.56
N LEU A 87 -17.43 5.65 16.60
CA LEU A 87 -16.54 6.77 16.91
C LEU A 87 -15.58 6.49 18.09
N GLN A 88 -15.67 5.32 18.72
CA GLN A 88 -14.91 4.97 19.94
C GLN A 88 -13.79 3.95 19.68
N TYR A 89 -12.81 3.92 20.59
CA TYR A 89 -11.81 2.85 20.69
C TYR A 89 -12.44 1.49 20.98
N ASN A 90 -12.12 0.49 20.16
CA ASN A 90 -12.64 -0.87 20.19
C ASN A 90 -11.48 -1.89 20.34
N MET A 91 -11.72 -3.16 20.03
CA MET A 91 -10.69 -4.20 20.07
C MET A 91 -9.72 -4.11 18.89
N THR A 92 -8.43 -4.35 19.13
CA THR A 92 -7.36 -4.33 18.12
C THR A 92 -7.54 -5.33 16.97
N ALA A 93 -8.21 -6.47 17.21
CA ALA A 93 -8.56 -7.43 16.16
C ALA A 93 -9.74 -6.97 15.28
N GLY A 94 -10.37 -5.85 15.64
CA GLY A 94 -11.58 -5.29 15.03
C GLY A 94 -12.85 -5.55 15.85
N ILE A 95 -13.95 -4.93 15.42
CA ILE A 95 -15.25 -4.98 16.09
C ILE A 95 -15.75 -6.44 16.15
N PRO A 96 -16.05 -7.01 17.34
CA PRO A 96 -16.34 -8.44 17.49
C PRO A 96 -17.48 -8.98 16.62
N GLU A 97 -18.45 -8.13 16.29
CA GLU A 97 -19.53 -8.45 15.35
C GLU A 97 -19.03 -8.67 13.91
N LEU A 98 -18.15 -7.79 13.43
CA LEU A 98 -17.58 -7.89 12.08
C LEU A 98 -16.55 -9.01 11.99
N VAL A 99 -15.75 -9.22 13.05
CA VAL A 99 -14.85 -10.39 13.14
C VAL A 99 -15.64 -11.70 13.08
N ARG A 100 -16.80 -11.79 13.76
CA ARG A 100 -17.71 -12.95 13.65
C ARG A 100 -18.28 -13.10 12.23
N TRP A 101 -18.77 -12.03 11.62
CA TRP A 101 -19.34 -12.08 10.27
C TRP A 101 -18.29 -12.51 9.22
N VAL A 102 -17.08 -11.94 9.29
CA VAL A 102 -15.98 -12.34 8.38
C VAL A 102 -15.55 -13.78 8.66
N LYS A 103 -15.50 -14.24 9.92
CA LYS A 103 -15.24 -15.65 10.20
C LYS A 103 -16.31 -16.57 9.59
N GLN A 104 -17.59 -16.20 9.65
CA GLN A 104 -18.64 -16.96 8.97
C GLN A 104 -18.44 -16.96 7.46
N LEU A 105 -18.15 -15.80 6.82
CA LEU A 105 -17.82 -15.74 5.40
C LEU A 105 -16.67 -16.70 5.04
N MET A 106 -15.62 -16.77 5.86
CA MET A 106 -14.52 -17.73 5.64
C MET A 106 -14.97 -19.19 5.82
N GLU A 107 -15.88 -19.49 6.75
CA GLU A 107 -16.44 -20.84 6.95
C GLU A 107 -17.29 -21.28 5.74
N GLU A 108 -18.21 -20.42 5.25
CA GLU A 108 -19.03 -20.70 4.06
C GLU A 108 -18.19 -20.85 2.78
N VAL A 109 -17.25 -19.93 2.54
CA VAL A 109 -16.51 -19.82 1.26
C VAL A 109 -15.37 -20.84 1.15
N HIS A 110 -14.78 -21.27 2.26
CA HIS A 110 -13.64 -22.20 2.25
C HIS A 110 -13.97 -23.60 2.75
N PHE A 111 -15.07 -23.79 3.48
CA PHE A 111 -15.51 -25.10 4.00
C PHE A 111 -17.03 -25.34 3.84
N PRO A 112 -17.63 -25.09 2.65
CA PRO A 112 -19.09 -25.08 2.46
C PRO A 112 -19.79 -26.38 2.89
N THR A 113 -19.17 -27.54 2.69
CA THR A 113 -19.73 -28.83 3.15
C THR A 113 -19.84 -28.90 4.67
N ALA A 114 -18.86 -28.37 5.41
CA ALA A 114 -18.91 -28.36 6.88
C ALA A 114 -19.97 -27.35 7.37
N ALA A 115 -20.05 -26.18 6.75
CA ALA A 115 -21.07 -25.18 7.05
C ALA A 115 -22.50 -25.71 6.82
N ALA A 116 -22.75 -26.34 5.65
CA ALA A 116 -24.02 -26.96 5.32
C ALA A 116 -24.42 -28.13 6.25
N GLU A 117 -23.45 -28.85 6.81
CA GLU A 117 -23.67 -29.88 7.83
C GLU A 117 -23.82 -29.31 9.26
N GLY A 118 -23.78 -27.99 9.43
CA GLY A 118 -23.79 -27.32 10.75
C GLY A 118 -22.52 -27.55 11.58
N LYS A 119 -21.46 -28.12 10.98
CA LYS A 119 -20.19 -28.43 11.64
C LYS A 119 -19.26 -27.22 11.58
N LYS A 120 -18.97 -26.63 12.73
CA LYS A 120 -17.89 -25.64 12.86
C LYS A 120 -16.57 -26.26 12.39
N ALA A 121 -15.94 -25.67 11.38
CA ALA A 121 -14.77 -26.24 10.69
C ALA A 121 -13.47 -26.17 11.55
N GLU A 122 -13.34 -27.13 12.48
CA GLU A 122 -12.26 -27.25 13.50
C GLU A 122 -11.88 -25.86 14.07
N SER A 123 -12.91 -25.08 14.46
CA SER A 123 -12.87 -23.61 14.47
C SER A 123 -12.01 -22.97 15.57
N GLU A 124 -11.31 -23.77 16.37
CA GLU A 124 -10.29 -23.34 17.34
C GLU A 124 -8.90 -23.25 16.71
N SER A 125 -8.66 -23.96 15.60
CA SER A 125 -7.36 -24.01 14.90
C SER A 125 -7.01 -22.75 14.10
N TRP A 126 -7.93 -21.79 13.97
CA TRP A 126 -7.72 -20.53 13.26
C TRP A 126 -8.67 -19.41 13.70
N ARG A 127 -8.20 -18.17 13.60
CA ARG A 127 -8.95 -16.93 13.88
C ARG A 127 -8.92 -15.98 12.67
N VAL A 128 -9.64 -14.87 12.81
CA VAL A 128 -9.63 -13.72 11.90
C VAL A 128 -9.20 -12.47 12.69
N SER A 129 -8.42 -11.58 12.08
CA SER A 129 -8.15 -10.21 12.57
C SER A 129 -8.27 -9.19 11.44
N LEU A 130 -8.89 -8.05 11.71
CA LEU A 130 -9.05 -6.94 10.77
C LEU A 130 -7.87 -5.95 10.84
N SER A 131 -7.58 -5.25 9.75
CA SER A 131 -6.59 -4.15 9.69
C SER A 131 -6.84 -3.20 8.49
N PRO A 132 -6.08 -2.09 8.34
CA PRO A 132 -6.18 -1.13 7.22
C PRO A 132 -5.92 -1.61 5.76
N GLY A 133 -6.33 -2.82 5.40
CA GLY A 133 -6.17 -3.48 4.09
C GLY A 133 -5.03 -4.50 4.05
N SER A 134 -5.00 -5.38 3.03
CA SER A 134 -4.01 -6.46 2.95
C SER A 134 -2.55 -5.96 2.95
N GLN A 135 -2.23 -4.81 2.34
CA GLN A 135 -0.88 -4.22 2.39
C GLN A 135 -0.35 -3.99 3.82
N ASP A 136 -1.22 -3.58 4.75
CA ASP A 136 -0.85 -3.37 6.16
C ASP A 136 -0.64 -4.71 6.89
N LEU A 137 -1.50 -5.69 6.58
CA LEU A 137 -1.38 -7.06 7.09
C LEU A 137 -0.14 -7.77 6.54
N LEU A 138 0.24 -7.53 5.28
CA LEU A 138 1.45 -8.07 4.66
C LEU A 138 2.70 -7.61 5.39
N TYR A 139 2.85 -6.29 5.57
CA TYR A 139 3.95 -5.73 6.35
C TYR A 139 4.04 -6.38 7.74
N LYS A 140 2.90 -6.61 8.39
CA LYS A 140 2.83 -7.19 9.74
C LYS A 140 3.07 -8.69 9.77
N ALA A 141 2.67 -9.43 8.74
CA ALA A 141 2.97 -10.85 8.54
C ALA A 141 4.47 -11.08 8.26
N PHE A 142 5.06 -10.30 7.36
CA PHE A 142 6.50 -10.30 7.12
C PHE A 142 7.26 -9.95 8.41
N CYS A 143 6.91 -8.84 9.09
CA CYS A 143 7.51 -8.47 10.38
C CYS A 143 7.30 -9.52 11.49
N ALA A 144 6.26 -10.37 11.41
CA ALA A 144 6.02 -11.43 12.37
C ALA A 144 6.96 -12.63 12.18
N LEU A 145 7.41 -12.90 10.94
CA LEU A 145 8.11 -14.14 10.54
C LEU A 145 9.57 -13.94 10.09
N LEU A 146 9.93 -12.75 9.62
CA LEU A 146 11.24 -12.45 9.02
C LEU A 146 12.08 -11.50 9.88
N ASN A 147 13.39 -11.66 9.80
CA ASN A 147 14.41 -10.79 10.36
C ASN A 147 15.28 -10.23 9.22
N PRO A 148 16.03 -9.13 9.43
CA PRO A 148 17.16 -8.76 8.59
C PRO A 148 18.05 -9.97 8.29
N GLY A 149 18.37 -10.18 7.01
CA GLY A 149 19.10 -11.32 6.47
C GLY A 149 18.28 -12.59 6.16
N ASP A 150 17.06 -12.76 6.67
CA ASP A 150 16.23 -13.94 6.37
C ASP A 150 15.78 -13.97 4.90
N THR A 151 15.65 -15.19 4.34
CA THR A 151 15.21 -15.37 2.95
C THR A 151 13.70 -15.63 2.85
N ILE A 152 13.05 -14.91 1.93
CA ILE A 152 11.67 -15.13 1.49
C ILE A 152 11.65 -15.67 0.05
N ILE A 153 10.76 -16.63 -0.22
CA ILE A 153 10.44 -17.06 -1.59
C ILE A 153 9.35 -16.17 -2.15
N VAL A 154 9.55 -15.64 -3.36
CA VAL A 154 8.55 -14.83 -4.08
C VAL A 154 8.40 -15.33 -5.52
N GLU A 155 7.26 -15.03 -6.12
CA GLU A 155 6.98 -15.28 -7.54
C GLU A 155 7.81 -14.37 -8.46
N GLY A 156 8.00 -14.79 -9.71
CA GLY A 156 8.67 -14.01 -10.75
C GLY A 156 7.83 -14.01 -12.03
N PRO A 157 7.03 -12.96 -12.31
CA PRO A 157 6.91 -11.68 -11.57
C PRO A 157 6.04 -11.76 -10.30
N THR A 158 6.12 -10.74 -9.44
CA THR A 158 5.30 -10.58 -8.24
C THR A 158 4.85 -9.13 -8.00
N TYR A 159 4.02 -8.87 -6.98
CA TYR A 159 3.39 -7.58 -6.73
C TYR A 159 4.42 -6.48 -6.42
N PRO A 160 4.60 -5.45 -7.28
CA PRO A 160 5.71 -4.48 -7.14
C PRO A 160 5.84 -3.79 -5.79
N THR A 161 4.74 -3.58 -5.06
CA THR A 161 4.75 -2.88 -3.76
C THR A 161 5.35 -3.71 -2.62
N ILE A 162 5.47 -5.04 -2.74
CA ILE A 162 6.14 -5.85 -1.71
C ILE A 162 7.67 -5.82 -1.80
N ILE A 163 8.23 -5.49 -2.96
CA ILE A 163 9.69 -5.47 -3.19
C ILE A 163 10.36 -4.40 -2.31
N PRO A 164 10.09 -3.08 -2.46
CA PRO A 164 10.71 -2.03 -1.64
C PRO A 164 10.36 -2.12 -0.14
N LEU A 165 9.31 -2.86 0.21
CA LEU A 165 8.94 -3.17 1.59
C LEU A 165 9.88 -4.23 2.20
N LEU A 166 10.18 -5.28 1.43
CA LEU A 166 11.09 -6.36 1.83
C LEU A 166 12.56 -5.91 1.75
N ASP A 167 12.93 -5.05 0.79
CA ASP A 167 14.23 -4.37 0.75
C ASP A 167 14.45 -3.54 2.03
N ALA A 168 13.43 -2.75 2.43
CA ALA A 168 13.47 -1.97 3.67
C ALA A 168 13.44 -2.83 4.96
N MET A 169 13.25 -4.14 4.84
CA MET A 169 13.39 -5.12 5.92
C MET A 169 14.73 -5.88 5.89
N ASP A 170 15.62 -5.59 4.93
CA ASP A 170 16.89 -6.31 4.69
C ASP A 170 16.65 -7.81 4.41
N CYS A 171 15.57 -8.14 3.69
CA CYS A 171 15.22 -9.52 3.34
C CYS A 171 16.00 -10.01 2.11
N ASN A 172 16.41 -11.27 2.14
CA ASN A 172 16.94 -11.98 0.97
C ASN A 172 15.80 -12.54 0.11
N TYR A 173 15.96 -12.53 -1.22
CA TYR A 173 15.01 -13.16 -2.15
C TYR A 173 15.48 -14.52 -2.67
N ALA A 174 14.54 -15.46 -2.80
CA ALA A 174 14.62 -16.57 -3.73
C ALA A 174 13.42 -16.49 -4.69
N ILE A 175 13.67 -16.29 -5.97
CA ILE A 175 12.61 -16.02 -6.96
C ILE A 175 12.27 -17.31 -7.69
N VAL A 176 11.03 -17.74 -7.54
CA VAL A 176 10.43 -18.85 -8.28
C VAL A 176 9.71 -18.26 -9.49
N ASP A 177 10.18 -18.63 -10.66
CA ASP A 177 9.64 -18.15 -11.93
C ASP A 177 8.19 -18.66 -12.14
N SER A 178 7.31 -17.86 -12.74
CA SER A 178 5.90 -18.19 -12.96
C SER A 178 5.59 -18.40 -14.45
N ASP A 179 4.61 -19.25 -14.74
CA ASP A 179 4.10 -19.56 -16.08
C ASP A 179 2.57 -19.40 -16.17
N GLU A 180 1.96 -19.92 -17.25
CA GLU A 180 0.53 -19.77 -17.54
C GLU A 180 -0.38 -20.54 -16.55
N GLU A 181 0.14 -21.48 -15.76
CA GLU A 181 -0.57 -22.09 -14.62
C GLU A 181 -0.16 -21.48 -13.26
N GLY A 182 0.49 -20.31 -13.26
CA GLY A 182 0.96 -19.60 -12.06
C GLY A 182 2.38 -20.00 -11.64
N ILE A 183 2.66 -19.96 -10.33
CA ILE A 183 3.98 -20.26 -9.76
C ILE A 183 4.52 -21.63 -10.21
N SER A 184 5.79 -21.70 -10.66
CA SER A 184 6.38 -22.96 -11.13
C SER A 184 6.77 -23.89 -9.99
N ALA A 185 6.05 -25.01 -9.86
CA ALA A 185 6.33 -26.05 -8.86
C ALA A 185 7.65 -26.79 -9.14
N SER A 186 8.05 -26.92 -10.41
CA SER A 186 9.39 -27.42 -10.78
C SER A 186 10.47 -26.41 -10.40
N SER A 187 10.34 -25.12 -10.75
CA SER A 187 11.33 -24.09 -10.33
C SER A 187 11.45 -24.00 -8.80
N LEU A 188 10.33 -24.10 -8.06
CA LEU A 188 10.32 -24.20 -6.59
C LEU A 188 11.07 -25.44 -6.09
N SER A 189 10.79 -26.62 -6.66
CA SER A 189 11.45 -27.88 -6.31
C SER A 189 12.96 -27.83 -6.60
N ASP A 190 13.36 -27.27 -7.74
CA ASP A 190 14.75 -27.15 -8.16
C ASP A 190 15.50 -26.18 -7.24
N ILE A 191 14.92 -25.01 -6.94
CA ILE A 191 15.51 -24.02 -6.02
C ILE A 191 15.68 -24.61 -4.60
N LEU A 192 14.66 -25.29 -4.07
CA LEU A 192 14.71 -25.87 -2.72
C LEU A 192 15.66 -27.07 -2.62
N SER A 193 15.75 -27.90 -3.65
CA SER A 193 16.65 -29.07 -3.68
C SER A 193 18.11 -28.73 -4.00
N THR A 194 18.36 -27.63 -4.71
CA THR A 194 19.72 -27.17 -5.08
C THR A 194 20.23 -26.00 -4.22
N TRP A 195 19.58 -25.69 -3.09
CA TRP A 195 19.76 -24.45 -2.33
C TRP A 195 21.21 -23.99 -2.12
N GLU A 196 22.09 -24.90 -1.68
CA GLU A 196 23.51 -24.62 -1.37
C GLU A 196 24.40 -24.45 -2.61
N THR A 197 23.98 -24.97 -3.77
CA THR A 197 24.77 -24.98 -5.01
C THR A 197 24.25 -24.01 -6.07
N ASN A 198 22.97 -23.64 -6.00
CA ASN A 198 22.31 -22.77 -6.96
C ASN A 198 22.82 -21.32 -6.87
N PRO A 199 23.27 -20.70 -7.98
CA PRO A 199 23.78 -19.33 -7.97
C PRO A 199 22.80 -18.27 -7.44
N ARG A 200 21.47 -18.53 -7.49
CA ARG A 200 20.45 -17.60 -6.97
C ARG A 200 20.34 -17.62 -5.43
N THR A 201 20.76 -18.70 -4.77
CA THR A 201 20.51 -18.94 -3.33
C THR A 201 21.73 -19.29 -2.49
N ARG A 202 22.83 -19.74 -3.09
CA ARG A 202 24.07 -20.12 -2.40
C ARG A 202 24.54 -19.02 -1.43
N GLY A 203 24.67 -19.37 -0.15
CA GLY A 203 25.10 -18.45 0.91
C GLY A 203 23.98 -17.62 1.55
N LYS A 204 22.73 -17.73 1.07
CA LYS A 204 21.55 -17.16 1.74
C LYS A 204 20.97 -18.18 2.74
N PRO A 205 20.43 -17.75 3.91
CA PRO A 205 19.75 -18.65 4.84
C PRO A 205 18.59 -19.38 4.17
N PHE A 206 18.37 -20.66 4.49
CA PHE A 206 17.23 -21.43 3.99
C PHE A 206 15.90 -20.72 4.31
N PRO A 207 14.93 -20.66 3.38
CA PRO A 207 13.80 -19.76 3.51
C PRO A 207 12.76 -20.32 4.48
N LYS A 208 11.97 -19.42 5.09
CA LYS A 208 10.91 -19.78 6.06
C LYS A 208 9.50 -19.53 5.52
N VAL A 209 9.40 -18.74 4.46
CA VAL A 209 8.16 -18.13 3.95
C VAL A 209 8.14 -18.17 2.43
N LEU A 210 7.02 -18.59 1.86
CA LEU A 210 6.62 -18.33 0.47
C LEU A 210 5.53 -17.25 0.46
N TYR A 211 5.69 -16.21 -0.36
CA TYR A 211 4.63 -15.28 -0.72
C TYR A 211 4.13 -15.57 -2.14
N THR A 212 2.81 -15.60 -2.30
CA THR A 212 2.12 -15.91 -3.57
C THR A 212 0.80 -15.15 -3.66
N VAL A 213 0.40 -14.79 -4.89
CA VAL A 213 -0.91 -14.19 -5.21
C VAL A 213 -1.73 -15.18 -6.05
N PRO A 214 -2.43 -16.16 -5.45
CA PRO A 214 -2.81 -17.38 -6.17
C PRO A 214 -3.95 -17.23 -7.17
N VAL A 215 -4.80 -16.19 -7.04
CA VAL A 215 -5.87 -15.87 -7.99
C VAL A 215 -5.58 -14.52 -8.66
N GLY A 216 -5.53 -14.50 -9.99
CA GLY A 216 -5.32 -13.28 -10.77
C GLY A 216 -4.09 -12.49 -10.33
N SER A 217 -2.93 -13.15 -10.29
CA SER A 217 -1.67 -12.63 -9.76
C SER A 217 -1.33 -11.23 -10.26
N ASN A 218 -0.83 -10.36 -9.39
CA ASN A 218 -0.36 -9.03 -9.76
C ASN A 218 1.17 -9.10 -9.96
N PRO A 219 1.72 -8.90 -11.17
CA PRO A 219 1.09 -8.31 -12.35
C PRO A 219 0.54 -9.29 -13.40
N ALA A 220 0.83 -10.59 -13.32
CA ALA A 220 0.69 -11.50 -14.46
C ALA A 220 -0.76 -11.74 -14.95
N GLY A 221 -1.77 -11.51 -14.12
CA GLY A 221 -3.18 -11.80 -14.39
C GLY A 221 -3.56 -13.29 -14.29
N VAL A 222 -2.61 -14.15 -13.94
CA VAL A 222 -2.72 -15.62 -13.95
C VAL A 222 -3.17 -16.16 -12.60
N THR A 223 -4.10 -17.13 -12.60
CA THR A 223 -4.48 -17.93 -11.42
C THR A 223 -3.68 -19.23 -11.37
N THR A 224 -3.13 -19.56 -10.19
CA THR A 224 -2.38 -20.81 -9.99
C THR A 224 -3.31 -22.02 -10.04
N SER A 225 -3.04 -22.99 -10.93
CA SER A 225 -3.93 -24.15 -11.16
C SER A 225 -4.05 -25.07 -9.94
N LEU A 226 -5.15 -25.84 -9.81
CA LEU A 226 -5.35 -26.76 -8.67
C LEU A 226 -4.21 -27.77 -8.54
N LYS A 227 -3.77 -28.38 -9.66
CA LYS A 227 -2.62 -29.28 -9.70
C LYS A 227 -1.38 -28.59 -9.13
N ARG A 228 -1.09 -27.37 -9.60
CA ARG A 228 0.07 -26.58 -9.18
C ARG A 228 0.02 -26.21 -7.69
N ARG A 229 -1.15 -25.85 -7.16
CA ARG A 229 -1.35 -25.59 -5.73
C ARG A 229 -1.10 -26.85 -4.88
N LEU A 230 -1.51 -28.03 -5.33
CA LEU A 230 -1.22 -29.29 -4.63
C LEU A 230 0.29 -29.60 -4.62
N GLU A 231 0.98 -29.39 -5.73
CA GLU A 231 2.42 -29.60 -5.85
C GLU A 231 3.23 -28.62 -4.98
N VAL A 232 2.86 -27.32 -4.99
CA VAL A 232 3.46 -26.28 -4.14
C VAL A 232 3.17 -26.53 -2.66
N LEU A 233 1.95 -26.95 -2.29
CA LEU A 233 1.61 -27.30 -0.91
C LEU A 233 2.42 -28.52 -0.41
N ARG A 234 2.62 -29.53 -1.27
CA ARG A 234 3.49 -30.68 -0.98
C ARG A 234 4.93 -30.26 -0.72
N LEU A 235 5.47 -29.35 -1.54
CA LEU A 235 6.82 -28.78 -1.37
C LEU A 235 6.93 -27.92 -0.11
N ALA A 236 5.92 -27.08 0.18
CA ALA A 236 5.87 -26.28 1.40
C ALA A 236 5.79 -27.12 2.67
N ARG A 237 5.14 -28.29 2.64
CA ARG A 237 5.21 -29.29 3.72
C ARG A 237 6.58 -29.96 3.79
N GLN A 238 7.12 -30.43 2.66
CA GLN A 238 8.42 -31.14 2.58
C GLN A 238 9.60 -30.29 3.08
N HIS A 239 9.61 -28.97 2.79
CA HIS A 239 10.67 -28.03 3.19
C HIS A 239 10.25 -27.12 4.36
N ASP A 240 9.17 -27.50 5.04
CA ASP A 240 8.59 -26.88 6.24
C ASP A 240 8.40 -25.35 6.20
N LEU A 241 7.96 -24.86 5.05
CA LEU A 241 7.67 -23.45 4.78
C LEU A 241 6.31 -23.02 5.34
N MET A 242 6.21 -21.74 5.71
CA MET A 242 4.94 -21.00 5.79
C MET A 242 4.54 -20.50 4.40
N ILE A 243 3.23 -20.44 4.13
CA ILE A 243 2.67 -19.77 2.94
C ILE A 243 1.95 -18.50 3.41
N ILE A 244 2.31 -17.35 2.84
CA ILE A 244 1.54 -16.11 2.88
C ILE A 244 0.76 -16.03 1.56
N GLU A 245 -0.55 -16.25 1.65
CA GLU A 245 -1.50 -16.17 0.55
C GLU A 245 -2.13 -14.77 0.55
N ASP A 246 -1.73 -13.88 -0.35
CA ASP A 246 -2.36 -12.56 -0.53
C ASP A 246 -3.33 -12.64 -1.69
N ASP A 247 -4.63 -12.60 -1.39
CA ASP A 247 -5.65 -13.03 -2.34
C ASP A 247 -6.75 -11.96 -2.56
N PRO A 248 -6.39 -10.65 -2.76
CA PRO A 248 -7.35 -9.56 -2.89
C PRO A 248 -8.19 -9.62 -4.17
N TYR A 249 -7.94 -10.60 -5.04
CA TYR A 249 -8.68 -10.89 -6.27
C TYR A 249 -9.46 -12.21 -6.23
N TYR A 250 -9.49 -12.94 -5.10
CA TYR A 250 -10.18 -14.24 -4.97
C TYR A 250 -11.66 -14.20 -5.37
N PHE A 251 -12.32 -13.08 -5.08
CA PHE A 251 -13.72 -12.81 -5.42
C PHE A 251 -13.91 -12.11 -6.78
N LEU A 252 -12.80 -11.82 -7.49
CA LEU A 252 -12.78 -11.32 -8.87
C LEU A 252 -12.23 -12.39 -9.82
N TYR A 253 -12.70 -13.63 -9.67
CA TYR A 253 -12.43 -14.74 -10.59
C TYR A 253 -13.62 -14.92 -11.51
N TYR A 254 -13.36 -15.08 -12.80
CA TYR A 254 -14.37 -15.16 -13.86
C TYR A 254 -13.93 -16.05 -15.05
N GLY A 255 -12.99 -16.97 -14.81
CA GLY A 255 -12.62 -18.02 -15.76
C GLY A 255 -13.71 -19.09 -15.92
N ASP A 256 -13.72 -19.74 -17.08
CA ASP A 256 -14.75 -20.72 -17.46
C ASP A 256 -14.67 -22.05 -16.68
N SER A 257 -13.52 -22.33 -16.07
CA SER A 257 -13.32 -23.46 -15.15
C SER A 257 -13.73 -23.12 -13.71
N PRO A 258 -14.11 -24.09 -12.86
CA PRO A 258 -14.35 -23.83 -11.44
C PRO A 258 -13.10 -23.25 -10.74
N LYS A 259 -13.27 -22.16 -9.97
CA LYS A 259 -12.18 -21.51 -9.24
C LYS A 259 -11.41 -22.50 -8.37
N PRO A 260 -10.06 -22.61 -8.52
CA PRO A 260 -9.26 -23.48 -7.66
C PRO A 260 -9.38 -23.10 -6.17
N PRO A 261 -9.62 -24.07 -5.26
CA PRO A 261 -9.61 -23.81 -3.82
C PRO A 261 -8.30 -23.16 -3.33
N SER A 262 -8.42 -22.23 -2.39
CA SER A 262 -7.28 -21.53 -1.77
C SER A 262 -6.28 -22.49 -1.12
N TYR A 263 -5.01 -22.07 -0.96
CA TYR A 263 -4.05 -22.80 -0.13
C TYR A 263 -4.58 -22.96 1.30
N PHE A 264 -5.26 -21.95 1.86
CA PHE A 264 -5.85 -22.04 3.20
C PHE A 264 -6.89 -23.17 3.36
N THR A 265 -7.66 -23.42 2.30
CA THR A 265 -8.59 -24.56 2.15
C THR A 265 -7.81 -25.87 1.98
N LEU A 266 -6.94 -25.94 0.99
CA LEU A 266 -6.22 -27.16 0.61
C LEU A 266 -5.33 -27.66 1.75
N ASP A 267 -4.69 -26.78 2.50
CA ASP A 267 -3.86 -27.17 3.64
C ASP A 267 -4.63 -27.87 4.76
N ARG A 268 -5.96 -27.71 4.83
CA ARG A 268 -6.83 -28.40 5.81
C ARG A 268 -7.59 -29.59 5.24
N GLN A 269 -7.77 -29.64 3.91
CA GLN A 269 -8.50 -30.71 3.23
C GLN A 269 -7.58 -31.83 2.69
N VAL A 270 -6.36 -31.49 2.27
CA VAL A 270 -5.39 -32.44 1.70
C VAL A 270 -4.63 -33.14 2.82
N PRO A 271 -4.79 -34.47 3.01
CA PRO A 271 -4.09 -35.22 4.04
C PRO A 271 -2.56 -35.11 3.88
N ASP A 272 -1.83 -35.29 4.98
CA ASP A 272 -0.37 -35.40 4.89
C ASP A 272 0.05 -36.71 4.23
N ASP A 273 0.85 -36.59 3.17
CA ASP A 273 1.48 -37.70 2.48
C ASP A 273 2.50 -38.39 3.43
N PRO A 274 2.30 -39.67 3.81
CA PRO A 274 3.22 -40.40 4.67
C PRO A 274 4.64 -40.49 4.09
N SER A 275 4.77 -40.51 2.76
CA SER A 275 6.05 -40.71 2.06
C SER A 275 6.99 -39.51 2.11
N LEU A 276 6.52 -38.33 2.57
CA LEU A 276 7.36 -37.16 2.89
C LEU A 276 8.19 -37.37 4.18
N GLY A 277 8.82 -38.53 4.31
CA GLY A 277 9.59 -38.97 5.48
C GLY A 277 10.96 -38.29 5.60
N VAL A 278 10.96 -36.97 5.80
CA VAL A 278 12.15 -36.20 6.14
C VAL A 278 12.20 -36.02 7.66
N ASP A 279 13.25 -36.55 8.30
CA ASP A 279 13.43 -36.41 9.75
C ASP A 279 13.52 -34.92 10.17
N GLY A 280 12.78 -34.57 11.22
CA GLY A 280 12.71 -33.20 11.75
C GLY A 280 11.61 -32.31 11.17
N VAL A 281 10.92 -32.70 10.09
CA VAL A 281 9.80 -31.92 9.54
C VAL A 281 8.53 -32.14 10.37
N ILE A 282 7.91 -31.04 10.83
CA ILE A 282 6.68 -31.09 11.62
C ILE A 282 5.48 -31.22 10.69
N ARG A 283 4.81 -32.37 10.76
CA ARG A 283 3.59 -32.70 9.99
C ARG A 283 2.35 -32.02 10.57
N GLY A 284 1.43 -31.64 9.70
CA GLY A 284 0.14 -31.03 10.06
C GLY A 284 -0.28 -29.87 9.16
N ALA A 285 -1.57 -29.54 9.28
CA ALA A 285 -2.22 -28.40 8.67
C ALA A 285 -2.05 -27.12 9.52
N GLY A 286 -2.16 -25.94 8.90
CA GLY A 286 -2.10 -24.64 9.56
C GLY A 286 -0.95 -23.74 9.10
N ARG A 287 -0.16 -24.15 8.09
CA ARG A 287 1.00 -23.39 7.58
C ARG A 287 0.65 -22.27 6.61
N VAL A 288 -0.63 -22.07 6.32
CA VAL A 288 -1.12 -20.96 5.48
C VAL A 288 -1.66 -19.82 6.35
N LEU A 289 -1.09 -18.64 6.15
CA LEU A 289 -1.59 -17.36 6.64
C LEU A 289 -2.19 -16.62 5.43
N ARG A 290 -3.52 -16.51 5.41
CA ARG A 290 -4.27 -15.93 4.28
C ARG A 290 -4.63 -14.47 4.56
N LEU A 291 -4.49 -13.61 3.55
CA LEU A 291 -4.80 -12.19 3.60
C LEU A 291 -5.82 -11.83 2.52
N ASP A 292 -6.89 -11.18 2.93
CA ASP A 292 -8.03 -10.77 2.10
C ASP A 292 -8.30 -9.26 2.26
N SER A 293 -9.03 -8.65 1.32
CA SER A 293 -9.19 -7.19 1.28
C SER A 293 -10.51 -6.75 0.66
N PHE A 294 -11.29 -5.92 1.37
CA PHE A 294 -12.47 -5.26 0.81
C PHE A 294 -12.13 -4.23 -0.28
N SER A 295 -10.84 -3.94 -0.50
CA SER A 295 -10.36 -2.88 -1.40
C SER A 295 -10.70 -3.09 -2.87
N LYS A 296 -11.01 -4.32 -3.28
CA LYS A 296 -11.34 -4.69 -4.68
C LYS A 296 -12.79 -5.12 -4.89
N ILE A 297 -13.56 -5.22 -3.80
CA ILE A 297 -14.95 -5.70 -3.79
C ILE A 297 -15.92 -4.60 -3.35
N ILE A 298 -15.60 -3.89 -2.25
CA ILE A 298 -16.43 -2.78 -1.75
C ILE A 298 -15.82 -1.44 -2.18
N SER A 299 -14.63 -1.10 -1.68
CA SER A 299 -13.89 0.10 -2.08
C SER A 299 -12.50 0.15 -1.44
N ALA A 300 -11.49 0.55 -2.21
CA ALA A 300 -10.12 0.78 -1.73
C ALA A 300 -10.01 1.96 -0.74
N GLY A 301 -10.97 2.89 -0.76
CA GLY A 301 -11.01 4.06 0.12
C GLY A 301 -11.38 3.73 1.57
N PHE A 302 -12.07 2.61 1.81
CA PHE A 302 -12.48 2.21 3.16
C PHE A 302 -11.29 1.86 4.06
N ARG A 303 -10.16 1.44 3.48
CA ARG A 303 -8.98 0.91 4.20
C ARG A 303 -9.37 -0.22 5.16
N LEU A 304 -9.91 -1.31 4.62
CA LEU A 304 -10.25 -2.50 5.40
C LEU A 304 -9.88 -3.80 4.67
N GLY A 305 -9.33 -4.74 5.42
CA GLY A 305 -9.03 -6.11 5.01
C GLY A 305 -8.82 -6.99 6.25
N TRP A 306 -8.65 -8.29 6.07
CA TRP A 306 -8.51 -9.24 7.17
C TRP A 306 -7.43 -10.28 6.90
N VAL A 307 -6.88 -10.83 7.98
CA VAL A 307 -5.97 -11.97 7.97
C VAL A 307 -6.64 -13.16 8.65
N THR A 308 -6.51 -14.33 8.04
CA THR A 308 -7.09 -15.60 8.50
C THR A 308 -5.95 -16.60 8.72
N GLY A 309 -5.85 -17.17 9.92
CA GLY A 309 -4.71 -18.03 10.24
C GLY A 309 -4.59 -18.46 11.70
N PRO A 310 -3.47 -19.11 12.07
CA PRO A 310 -3.27 -19.70 13.39
C PRO A 310 -3.09 -18.65 14.50
N ASN A 311 -3.49 -19.02 15.72
CA ASN A 311 -3.60 -18.13 16.87
C ASN A 311 -2.31 -17.36 17.19
N VAL A 312 -1.15 -18.03 17.16
CA VAL A 312 0.15 -17.43 17.50
C VAL A 312 0.53 -16.29 16.53
N LEU A 313 0.29 -16.48 15.22
CA LEU A 313 0.64 -15.49 14.20
C LEU A 313 -0.32 -14.30 14.21
N LEU A 314 -1.62 -14.54 14.40
CA LEU A 314 -2.59 -13.45 14.57
C LEU A 314 -2.30 -12.65 15.85
N THR A 315 -1.93 -13.30 16.96
CA THR A 315 -1.51 -12.62 18.19
C THR A 315 -0.26 -11.74 17.97
N ALA A 316 0.69 -12.16 17.12
CA ALA A 316 1.86 -11.35 16.77
C ALA A 316 1.48 -10.11 15.93
N ILE A 317 0.57 -10.27 14.96
CA ILE A 317 0.02 -9.17 14.14
C ILE A 317 -0.81 -8.20 14.98
N GLU A 318 -1.64 -8.71 15.88
CA GLU A 318 -2.45 -7.94 16.85
C GLU A 318 -1.55 -7.10 17.76
N ARG A 319 -0.48 -7.66 18.33
CA ARG A 319 0.51 -6.87 19.10
C ARG A 319 1.25 -5.83 18.26
N HIS A 320 1.46 -6.06 16.97
CA HIS A 320 1.98 -5.04 16.07
C HIS A 320 0.94 -3.92 15.86
N ASN A 321 -0.33 -4.26 15.59
CA ASN A 321 -1.44 -3.29 15.47
C ASN A 321 -1.57 -2.41 16.72
N ALA A 322 -1.63 -3.00 17.92
CA ALA A 322 -1.75 -2.32 19.22
C ALA A 322 -0.68 -1.24 19.49
N SER A 323 0.44 -1.28 18.75
CA SER A 323 1.58 -0.34 18.84
C SER A 323 1.75 0.58 17.63
N THR A 324 0.91 0.47 16.60
CA THR A 324 1.01 1.24 15.36
C THR A 324 -0.32 1.90 14.96
N VAL A 325 -1.27 1.10 14.45
CA VAL A 325 -2.59 1.57 14.00
C VAL A 325 -3.64 1.56 15.12
N VAL A 326 -3.35 0.89 16.24
CA VAL A 326 -4.27 0.48 17.32
C VAL A 326 -5.35 -0.50 16.85
N GLN A 327 -6.13 -0.11 15.84
CA GLN A 327 -7.24 -0.82 15.22
C GLN A 327 -7.48 -0.25 13.81
N PRO A 328 -8.13 -0.97 12.88
CA PRO A 328 -8.76 -0.32 11.74
C PRO A 328 -9.87 0.65 12.20
N SER A 329 -10.18 1.67 11.38
CA SER A 329 -11.20 2.70 11.70
C SER A 329 -12.52 2.09 12.18
N SER A 330 -12.96 2.40 13.40
CA SER A 330 -14.24 1.93 13.95
C SER A 330 -15.42 2.35 13.06
N LEU A 331 -15.37 3.53 12.45
CA LEU A 331 -16.42 4.04 11.57
C LEU A 331 -16.48 3.23 10.27
N THR A 332 -15.34 2.98 9.63
CA THR A 332 -15.22 2.06 8.49
C THR A 332 -15.80 0.69 8.85
N GLN A 333 -15.45 0.15 10.00
CA GLN A 333 -15.91 -1.17 10.44
C GLN A 333 -17.42 -1.19 10.70
N MET A 334 -18.01 -0.16 11.33
CA MET A 334 -19.45 -0.10 11.56
C MET A 334 -20.26 0.08 10.27
N VAL A 335 -19.77 0.88 9.30
CA VAL A 335 -20.40 1.00 7.98
C VAL A 335 -20.38 -0.34 7.24
N VAL A 336 -19.21 -1.01 7.19
CA VAL A 336 -19.11 -2.34 6.55
C VAL A 336 -19.96 -3.36 7.30
N LEU A 337 -19.94 -3.41 8.63
CA LEU A 337 -20.78 -4.30 9.43
C LEU A 337 -22.26 -4.10 9.13
N LYS A 338 -22.73 -2.85 9.07
CA LYS A 338 -24.15 -2.57 8.78
C LYS A 338 -24.52 -2.97 7.36
N LEU A 339 -23.65 -2.70 6.38
CA LEU A 339 -23.81 -3.17 4.99
C LEU A 339 -23.88 -4.70 4.91
N MET A 340 -22.97 -5.40 5.59
CA MET A 340 -22.92 -6.87 5.61
C MET A 340 -24.10 -7.49 6.38
N LYS A 341 -24.65 -6.80 7.40
CA LYS A 341 -25.90 -7.19 8.06
C LYS A 341 -27.13 -6.99 7.16
N THR A 342 -27.15 -5.93 6.33
CA THR A 342 -28.25 -5.66 5.38
C THR A 342 -28.21 -6.56 4.14
N TRP A 343 -27.03 -6.92 3.65
CA TRP A 343 -26.86 -7.82 2.50
C TRP A 343 -26.87 -9.31 2.87
N GLY A 344 -26.47 -9.66 4.11
CA GLY A 344 -26.15 -11.04 4.47
C GLY A 344 -24.92 -11.56 3.71
N ILE A 345 -24.63 -12.86 3.86
CA ILE A 345 -23.56 -13.51 3.07
C ILE A 345 -24.02 -13.69 1.63
N GLU A 346 -25.27 -14.08 1.39
CA GLU A 346 -25.85 -14.24 0.05
C GLU A 346 -25.73 -12.94 -0.79
N GLY A 347 -26.11 -11.78 -0.23
CA GLY A 347 -25.97 -10.50 -0.93
C GLY A 347 -24.52 -10.05 -1.09
N PHE A 348 -23.61 -10.40 -0.18
CA PHE A 348 -22.18 -10.18 -0.40
C PHE A 348 -21.67 -11.02 -1.58
N ILE A 349 -22.02 -12.30 -1.65
CA ILE A 349 -21.63 -13.20 -2.74
C ILE A 349 -22.21 -12.71 -4.08
N ALA A 350 -23.51 -12.43 -4.16
CA ALA A 350 -24.15 -11.89 -5.37
C ALA A 350 -23.57 -10.55 -5.82
N HIS A 351 -23.14 -9.69 -4.89
CA HIS A 351 -22.39 -8.47 -5.22
C HIS A 351 -20.99 -8.78 -5.77
N THR A 352 -20.28 -9.77 -5.21
CA THR A 352 -18.97 -10.20 -5.74
C THR A 352 -19.08 -10.81 -7.14
N GLU A 353 -20.10 -11.63 -7.39
CA GLU A 353 -20.36 -12.28 -8.68
C GLU A 353 -20.68 -11.26 -9.76
N ARG A 354 -21.57 -10.29 -9.49
CA ARG A 354 -21.82 -9.16 -10.41
C ARG A 354 -20.57 -8.31 -10.66
N THR A 355 -19.69 -8.20 -9.68
CA THR A 355 -18.43 -7.46 -9.83
C THR A 355 -17.44 -8.25 -10.71
N ALA A 356 -17.33 -9.56 -10.52
CA ALA A 356 -16.54 -10.44 -11.37
C ALA A 356 -17.07 -10.50 -12.81
N GLU A 357 -18.40 -10.54 -12.99
CA GLU A 357 -19.09 -10.42 -14.29
C GLU A 357 -18.71 -9.13 -15.03
N PHE A 358 -18.75 -7.98 -14.35
CA PHE A 358 -18.30 -6.70 -14.91
C PHE A 358 -16.82 -6.76 -15.34
N TYR A 359 -15.93 -7.30 -14.51
CA TYR A 359 -14.52 -7.44 -14.89
C TYR A 359 -14.33 -8.45 -16.04
N ARG A 360 -15.15 -9.50 -16.18
CA ARG A 360 -15.09 -10.41 -17.34
C ARG A 360 -15.44 -9.69 -18.64
N GLN A 361 -16.56 -8.97 -18.67
CA GLN A 361 -16.96 -8.19 -19.86
C GLN A 361 -15.87 -7.20 -20.26
N ARG A 362 -15.26 -6.52 -19.28
CA ARG A 362 -14.15 -5.57 -19.49
C ARG A 362 -12.83 -6.26 -19.91
N ARG A 363 -12.60 -7.51 -19.47
CA ARG A 363 -11.50 -8.38 -19.90
C ARG A 363 -11.69 -8.84 -21.34
N ASP A 364 -12.91 -9.20 -21.72
CA ASP A 364 -13.29 -9.65 -23.06
C ASP A 364 -13.12 -8.52 -24.10
N LEU A 365 -13.57 -7.31 -23.76
CA LEU A 365 -13.34 -6.10 -24.57
C LEU A 365 -11.84 -5.81 -24.77
N MET A 366 -11.05 -5.91 -23.70
CA MET A 366 -9.60 -5.70 -23.72
C MET A 366 -8.88 -6.74 -24.58
N ALA A 367 -9.26 -8.03 -24.49
CA ALA A 367 -8.73 -9.09 -25.34
C ALA A 367 -9.03 -8.84 -26.82
N ALA A 368 -10.29 -8.50 -27.15
CA ALA A 368 -10.70 -8.22 -28.52
C ALA A 368 -10.01 -6.98 -29.11
N ALA A 369 -9.73 -5.96 -28.29
CA ALA A 369 -8.99 -4.76 -28.69
C ALA A 369 -7.48 -5.06 -28.90
N LEU A 370 -6.89 -5.94 -28.09
CA LEU A 370 -5.53 -6.42 -28.30
C LEU A 370 -5.39 -7.19 -29.64
N GLU A 371 -6.33 -8.08 -29.96
CA GLU A 371 -6.38 -8.77 -31.27
C GLU A 371 -6.48 -7.79 -32.45
N ARG A 372 -7.22 -6.68 -32.29
CA ARG A 372 -7.36 -5.64 -33.33
C ARG A 372 -6.07 -4.85 -33.55
N HIS A 373 -5.33 -4.53 -32.49
CA HIS A 373 -4.19 -3.61 -32.56
C HIS A 373 -2.80 -4.27 -32.66
N PHE A 374 -2.64 -5.51 -32.18
CA PHE A 374 -1.36 -6.25 -32.23
C PHE A 374 -1.31 -7.37 -33.29
N GLU A 375 -2.32 -7.38 -34.17
CA GLU A 375 -2.52 -8.25 -35.35
C GLU A 375 -2.95 -9.69 -35.06
N ARG A 376 -4.18 -10.03 -35.47
CA ARG A 376 -4.71 -11.39 -35.59
C ARG A 376 -3.96 -12.18 -36.68
N VAL A 377 -2.88 -12.88 -36.30
CA VAL A 377 -2.17 -13.82 -37.17
C VAL A 377 -3.03 -15.06 -37.44
N GLY A 378 -3.99 -14.93 -38.35
CA GLY A 378 -4.81 -16.02 -38.88
C GLY A 378 -6.07 -16.33 -38.06
N ASN A 379 -7.23 -16.12 -38.69
CA ASN A 379 -8.23 -17.18 -38.95
C ASN A 379 -9.56 -16.52 -39.38
N THR A 380 -9.57 -15.87 -40.54
CA THR A 380 -10.81 -15.43 -41.20
C THR A 380 -11.45 -16.62 -41.90
N ALA A 381 -12.29 -17.36 -41.17
CA ALA A 381 -13.09 -18.45 -41.74
C ALA A 381 -13.90 -17.92 -42.95
N GLY A 382 -13.50 -18.31 -44.16
CA GLY A 382 -14.09 -17.83 -45.42
C GLY A 382 -13.16 -17.04 -46.35
N ARG A 383 -11.88 -16.79 -46.01
CA ARG A 383 -10.87 -16.31 -46.98
C ARG A 383 -9.54 -17.05 -46.88
N GLU A 384 -9.12 -17.60 -48.02
CA GLU A 384 -7.79 -18.16 -48.27
C GLU A 384 -6.75 -17.05 -48.52
N ASP A 385 -6.55 -16.17 -47.54
CA ASP A 385 -5.50 -15.15 -47.63
C ASP A 385 -4.15 -15.68 -47.10
N LYS A 386 -3.07 -15.27 -47.78
CA LYS A 386 -1.76 -15.92 -47.72
C LYS A 386 -1.05 -15.67 -46.38
N VAL A 387 -0.88 -16.73 -45.58
CA VAL A 387 0.11 -16.75 -44.50
C VAL A 387 1.50 -16.56 -45.12
N THR A 388 2.14 -15.42 -44.86
CA THR A 388 3.53 -15.19 -45.25
C THR A 388 4.46 -15.72 -44.15
N PRO A 389 5.55 -16.46 -44.45
CA PRO A 389 6.33 -17.17 -43.42
C PRO A 389 7.06 -16.32 -42.37
N ASN A 390 7.03 -14.99 -42.49
CA ASN A 390 7.90 -14.07 -41.74
C ASN A 390 7.15 -13.10 -40.79
N HIS A 391 5.84 -13.22 -40.61
CA HIS A 391 5.13 -12.34 -39.66
C HIS A 391 5.27 -12.85 -38.22
N LYS A 392 6.24 -12.29 -37.48
CA LYS A 392 6.33 -12.42 -36.02
C LYS A 392 5.26 -11.51 -35.38
N PRO A 393 4.49 -11.98 -34.38
CA PRO A 393 3.55 -11.11 -33.66
C PRO A 393 4.28 -9.96 -32.96
N LYS A 394 3.57 -8.87 -32.68
CA LYS A 394 4.11 -7.69 -31.98
C LYS A 394 3.95 -7.74 -30.46
N ALA A 395 3.10 -8.64 -29.97
CA ALA A 395 2.92 -8.91 -28.55
C ALA A 395 2.45 -10.35 -28.32
N GLU A 396 2.81 -10.90 -27.16
CA GLU A 396 2.32 -12.15 -26.59
C GLU A 396 1.61 -11.84 -25.26
N TRP A 397 0.43 -12.42 -25.00
CA TRP A 397 -0.28 -12.28 -23.72
C TRP A 397 -1.12 -13.53 -23.42
N VAL A 398 -1.34 -13.79 -22.13
CA VAL A 398 -2.38 -14.72 -21.67
C VAL A 398 -3.64 -13.91 -21.39
N VAL A 399 -4.80 -14.44 -21.77
CA VAL A 399 -6.10 -13.84 -21.44
C VAL A 399 -6.42 -14.17 -19.97
N PRO A 400 -6.48 -13.20 -19.05
CA PRO A 400 -6.56 -13.45 -17.61
C PRO A 400 -7.93 -14.01 -17.23
N ASP A 401 -7.94 -14.92 -16.25
CA ASP A 401 -9.16 -15.55 -15.71
C ASP A 401 -9.67 -14.89 -14.42
N ALA A 402 -8.90 -13.95 -13.88
CA ALA A 402 -9.21 -13.21 -12.66
C ALA A 402 -8.48 -11.87 -12.60
N SER A 403 -8.82 -11.06 -11.60
CA SER A 403 -8.30 -9.71 -11.33
C SER A 403 -8.72 -8.65 -12.38
N MET A 404 -7.82 -7.72 -12.69
CA MET A 404 -8.08 -6.50 -13.47
C MET A 404 -6.88 -6.10 -14.35
N PHE A 405 -5.99 -7.04 -14.65
CA PHE A 405 -4.72 -6.81 -15.32
C PHE A 405 -4.50 -7.73 -16.51
N PHE A 406 -3.90 -7.20 -17.58
CA PHE A 406 -3.20 -8.02 -18.59
C PHE A 406 -1.70 -7.88 -18.40
N TRP A 407 -0.97 -8.97 -18.57
CA TRP A 407 0.48 -9.00 -18.66
C TRP A 407 0.87 -9.34 -20.10
N ILE A 408 1.56 -8.40 -20.73
CA ILE A 408 1.78 -8.42 -22.18
C ILE A 408 3.27 -8.28 -22.44
N LYS A 409 3.86 -9.30 -23.03
CA LYS A 409 5.22 -9.28 -23.54
C LYS A 409 5.19 -8.60 -24.91
N LEU A 410 5.74 -7.40 -24.99
CA LEU A 410 5.90 -6.68 -26.26
C LEU A 410 7.11 -7.25 -26.99
N HIS A 411 7.13 -7.26 -28.31
CA HIS A 411 8.33 -7.61 -29.06
C HIS A 411 9.00 -6.36 -29.61
N LEU A 412 10.18 -6.05 -29.09
CA LEU A 412 10.92 -4.83 -29.43
C LEU A 412 12.18 -5.22 -30.21
N ASP A 413 12.29 -4.77 -31.47
CA ASP A 413 13.36 -5.23 -32.37
C ASP A 413 14.77 -4.67 -32.06
N SER A 414 14.95 -3.98 -30.92
CA SER A 414 16.27 -3.54 -30.45
C SER A 414 16.39 -3.60 -28.91
N PRO A 415 17.49 -4.17 -28.37
CA PRO A 415 17.78 -4.14 -26.94
C PRO A 415 18.09 -2.74 -26.40
N SER A 416 18.29 -1.74 -27.26
CA SER A 416 18.39 -0.33 -26.84
C SER A 416 17.08 0.20 -26.23
N THR A 417 15.94 -0.42 -26.57
CA THR A 417 14.59 0.11 -26.31
C THR A 417 13.97 -0.57 -25.08
N SER A 418 14.79 -0.81 -24.05
CA SER A 418 14.42 -1.56 -22.84
C SER A 418 13.22 -0.98 -22.08
N LEU A 419 12.46 -1.82 -21.36
CA LEU A 419 11.35 -1.38 -20.49
C LEU A 419 11.82 -0.97 -19.09
N GLN A 420 12.92 -0.22 -18.99
CA GLN A 420 13.42 0.27 -17.70
C GLN A 420 12.45 1.28 -17.05
N PRO A 421 12.38 1.39 -15.72
CA PRO A 421 11.47 2.32 -15.07
C PRO A 421 12.08 3.74 -15.06
N PRO A 422 11.26 4.80 -15.21
CA PRO A 422 11.69 6.16 -14.95
C PRO A 422 11.84 6.38 -13.43
N LEU A 423 13.00 6.02 -12.88
CA LEU A 423 13.29 6.09 -11.45
C LEU A 423 13.85 7.47 -11.06
N HIS A 424 13.10 8.19 -10.22
CA HIS A 424 13.63 9.27 -9.40
C HIS A 424 14.51 8.68 -8.26
N ASP A 425 15.83 8.61 -8.45
CA ASP A 425 16.78 9.55 -7.81
C ASP A 425 18.20 9.35 -8.37
N ALA A 426 19.10 10.31 -8.13
CA ALA A 426 20.37 10.43 -8.84
C ALA A 426 21.56 9.72 -8.16
N ARG A 427 22.31 8.92 -8.95
CA ARG A 427 23.80 8.93 -8.93
C ARG A 427 24.53 8.26 -10.12
N SER A 428 23.86 7.46 -10.96
CA SER A 428 24.46 6.93 -12.20
C SER A 428 23.44 6.77 -13.35
N ASP A 429 23.94 6.75 -14.59
CA ASP A 429 23.21 6.45 -15.83
C ASP A 429 22.09 7.40 -16.28
N LYS A 430 22.45 8.67 -16.52
CA LYS A 430 21.64 9.66 -17.26
C LYS A 430 21.20 9.22 -18.67
N ASP A 431 21.74 8.12 -19.20
CA ASP A 431 21.42 7.59 -20.53
C ASP A 431 20.51 6.35 -20.48
N LYS A 432 20.40 5.65 -19.34
CA LYS A 432 19.39 4.59 -19.14
C LYS A 432 17.99 5.18 -19.02
N GLU A 433 17.86 6.23 -18.19
CA GLU A 433 16.62 6.99 -18.01
C GLU A 433 16.04 7.55 -19.33
N LYS A 434 16.91 7.81 -20.33
CA LYS A 434 16.54 8.33 -21.66
C LYS A 434 16.14 7.25 -22.67
N ASN A 435 16.37 5.96 -22.36
CA ASN A 435 16.21 4.85 -23.31
C ASN A 435 15.05 3.90 -22.93
N SER A 436 14.30 4.21 -21.87
CA SER A 436 13.09 3.48 -21.50
C SER A 436 11.99 3.64 -22.56
N PHE A 437 11.55 2.55 -23.19
CA PHE A 437 10.41 2.54 -24.14
C PHE A 437 9.16 3.24 -23.57
N VAL A 438 8.91 3.09 -22.26
CA VAL A 438 7.72 3.70 -21.65
C VAL A 438 7.85 5.23 -21.65
N ARG A 439 9.06 5.78 -21.43
CA ARG A 439 9.32 7.22 -21.47
C ARG A 439 9.49 7.77 -22.88
N THR A 440 10.11 7.02 -23.78
CA THR A 440 10.48 7.51 -25.14
C THR A 440 9.42 7.26 -26.20
N MET A 441 8.64 6.18 -26.06
CA MET A 441 7.68 5.75 -27.08
C MET A 441 6.24 5.81 -26.55
N ALA A 442 5.96 5.24 -25.37
CA ALA A 442 4.59 5.14 -24.86
C ALA A 442 4.03 6.50 -24.37
N VAL A 443 4.74 7.18 -23.46
CA VAL A 443 4.30 8.47 -22.91
C VAL A 443 4.13 9.56 -23.98
N PRO A 444 5.03 9.71 -24.98
CA PRO A 444 4.82 10.66 -26.09
C PRO A 444 3.66 10.33 -27.03
N GLN A 445 3.24 9.06 -27.10
CA GLN A 445 1.99 8.66 -27.76
C GLN A 445 0.75 8.85 -26.86
N GLY A 446 0.91 9.37 -25.64
CA GLY A 446 -0.18 9.61 -24.70
C GLY A 446 -0.78 8.33 -24.11
N ILE A 447 0.05 7.31 -23.84
CA ILE A 447 -0.33 6.08 -23.13
C ILE A 447 0.68 5.76 -22.01
N LEU A 448 0.15 5.40 -20.83
CA LEU A 448 0.95 5.04 -19.65
C LEU A 448 0.72 3.55 -19.30
N VAL A 449 1.82 2.81 -19.15
CA VAL A 449 1.83 1.38 -18.83
C VAL A 449 2.82 1.13 -17.69
N LEU A 450 2.63 0.07 -16.90
CA LEU A 450 3.61 -0.31 -15.88
C LEU A 450 4.73 -1.13 -16.53
N PRO A 451 6.01 -0.72 -16.47
CA PRO A 451 7.13 -1.50 -17.01
C PRO A 451 7.36 -2.74 -16.15
N GLY A 452 7.45 -3.92 -16.78
CA GLY A 452 7.43 -5.21 -16.08
C GLY A 452 8.65 -5.49 -15.20
N VAL A 453 9.78 -4.82 -15.44
CA VAL A 453 10.97 -4.89 -14.56
C VAL A 453 10.68 -4.48 -13.12
N THR A 454 9.65 -3.64 -12.88
CA THR A 454 9.21 -3.27 -11.52
C THR A 454 8.61 -4.42 -10.71
N ALA A 455 8.38 -5.58 -11.33
CA ALA A 455 7.77 -6.76 -10.73
C ALA A 455 8.75 -7.92 -10.49
N PHE A 456 10.06 -7.69 -10.65
CA PHE A 456 11.10 -8.70 -10.44
C PHE A 456 12.12 -8.23 -9.38
N ALA A 457 12.23 -8.98 -8.29
CA ALA A 457 13.13 -8.67 -7.18
C ALA A 457 14.63 -9.01 -7.45
N ASP A 458 14.96 -9.44 -8.67
CA ASP A 458 16.34 -9.59 -9.17
C ASP A 458 16.68 -8.58 -10.28
N GLU A 459 15.87 -7.53 -10.44
CA GLU A 459 16.01 -6.45 -11.43
C GLU A 459 16.15 -6.93 -12.90
N ARG A 460 15.78 -8.20 -13.18
CA ARG A 460 15.96 -8.79 -14.51
C ARG A 460 15.21 -7.98 -15.56
N GLN A 461 15.86 -7.80 -16.71
CA GLN A 461 15.24 -7.11 -17.83
C GLN A 461 14.14 -8.00 -18.44
N THR A 462 13.04 -7.39 -18.86
CA THR A 462 11.90 -8.07 -19.49
C THR A 462 11.28 -7.19 -20.56
N GLU A 463 10.67 -7.80 -21.58
CA GLU A 463 9.83 -7.10 -22.55
C GLU A 463 8.34 -7.02 -22.10
N CYS A 464 8.01 -7.44 -20.88
CA CYS A 464 6.65 -7.39 -20.35
C CYS A 464 6.22 -6.00 -19.84
N VAL A 465 4.95 -5.66 -20.05
CA VAL A 465 4.22 -4.56 -19.39
C VAL A 465 2.95 -5.07 -18.72
N ARG A 466 2.50 -4.38 -17.66
CA ARG A 466 1.16 -4.60 -17.09
C ARG A 466 0.19 -3.50 -17.50
N LEU A 467 -0.88 -3.88 -18.17
CA LEU A 467 -2.03 -3.02 -18.45
C LEU A 467 -3.14 -3.25 -17.41
N SER A 468 -4.03 -2.28 -17.23
CA SER A 468 -5.19 -2.38 -16.34
C SER A 468 -6.44 -1.87 -17.04
N PHE A 469 -7.48 -2.70 -17.11
CA PHE A 469 -8.77 -2.37 -17.74
C PHE A 469 -9.83 -1.86 -16.74
N SER A 470 -9.44 -1.66 -15.48
CA SER A 470 -10.35 -1.41 -14.35
C SER A 470 -11.13 -0.08 -14.38
N MET A 471 -10.62 0.95 -15.05
CA MET A 471 -11.10 2.33 -14.90
C MET A 471 -11.40 3.05 -16.22
N LEU A 472 -10.91 2.53 -17.35
CA LEU A 472 -11.05 3.14 -18.67
C LEU A 472 -12.52 3.12 -19.13
N SER A 473 -12.93 3.98 -20.05
CA SER A 473 -14.11 3.72 -20.89
C SER A 473 -13.83 2.59 -21.91
N ASP A 474 -14.75 2.31 -22.84
CA ASP A 474 -14.49 1.38 -23.95
C ASP A 474 -13.67 2.07 -25.06
N GLU A 475 -13.92 3.38 -25.28
CA GLU A 475 -13.19 4.24 -26.21
C GLU A 475 -11.75 4.51 -25.76
N GLU A 476 -11.55 4.79 -24.46
CA GLU A 476 -10.21 4.96 -23.87
C GLU A 476 -9.37 3.67 -23.94
N MET A 477 -10.03 2.51 -23.91
CA MET A 477 -9.39 1.20 -24.04
C MET A 477 -8.89 0.98 -25.48
N GLU A 478 -9.74 1.18 -26.48
CA GLU A 478 -9.38 1.05 -27.89
C GLU A 478 -8.26 2.05 -28.26
N GLU A 479 -8.45 3.34 -27.95
CA GLU A 479 -7.48 4.40 -28.24
C GLU A 479 -6.15 4.20 -27.49
N GLY A 480 -6.20 3.74 -26.24
CA GLY A 480 -5.00 3.42 -25.45
C GLY A 480 -4.19 2.26 -26.03
N LEU A 481 -4.86 1.20 -26.50
CA LEU A 481 -4.21 0.07 -27.14
C LEU A 481 -3.70 0.41 -28.55
N ARG A 482 -4.44 1.22 -29.32
CA ARG A 482 -3.98 1.76 -30.60
C ARG A 482 -2.69 2.58 -30.43
N ARG A 483 -2.62 3.45 -29.42
CA ARG A 483 -1.41 4.22 -29.07
C ARG A 483 -0.24 3.31 -28.68
N LEU A 484 -0.48 2.26 -27.89
CA LEU A 484 0.56 1.32 -27.51
C LEU A 484 1.12 0.54 -28.71
N ALA A 485 0.26 0.10 -29.64
CA ALA A 485 0.68 -0.56 -30.87
C ALA A 485 1.50 0.37 -31.78
N VAL A 486 1.12 1.66 -31.90
CA VAL A 486 1.91 2.69 -32.60
C VAL A 486 3.28 2.90 -31.94
N ALA A 487 3.34 2.94 -30.60
CA ALA A 487 4.59 3.06 -29.86
C ALA A 487 5.54 1.87 -30.12
N VAL A 488 5.02 0.63 -30.13
CA VAL A 488 5.77 -0.59 -30.47
C VAL A 488 6.27 -0.54 -31.92
N CYS A 489 5.42 -0.23 -32.89
CA CYS A 489 5.83 -0.14 -34.30
C CYS A 489 6.92 0.94 -34.52
N SER A 490 6.83 2.04 -33.78
CA SER A 490 7.82 3.13 -33.83
C SER A 490 9.17 2.74 -33.20
N ALA A 491 9.17 1.83 -32.21
CA ALA A 491 10.38 1.25 -31.62
C ALA A 491 11.11 0.33 -32.63
N SER A 492 10.37 -0.43 -33.43
CA SER A 492 10.92 -1.23 -34.53
C SER A 492 11.56 -0.36 -35.63
N SER A 493 10.85 0.66 -36.12
CA SER A 493 11.33 1.49 -37.23
C SER A 493 12.54 2.37 -36.88
N SER A 494 12.65 2.84 -35.63
CA SER A 494 13.79 3.67 -35.19
C SER A 494 15.10 2.87 -35.00
N ALA A 495 15.02 1.55 -34.77
CA ALA A 495 16.19 0.68 -34.78
C ALA A 495 16.82 0.57 -36.18
N LEU A 496 15.99 0.46 -37.23
CA LEU A 496 16.46 0.38 -38.62
C LEU A 496 17.18 1.65 -39.06
N ALA A 497 16.65 2.83 -38.73
CA ALA A 497 17.29 4.12 -39.06
C ALA A 497 18.71 4.25 -38.44
N ASN A 498 18.90 3.80 -37.21
CA ASN A 498 20.20 3.87 -36.52
C ASN A 498 21.25 2.85 -37.01
N THR A 499 20.89 1.94 -37.92
CA THR A 499 21.83 0.94 -38.46
C THR A 499 22.42 1.28 -39.83
N GLY A 500 22.04 2.43 -40.43
CA GLY A 500 22.43 2.73 -41.80
C GLY A 500 22.37 4.21 -42.21
N GLU A 501 23.14 5.09 -41.57
CA GLU A 501 23.49 6.38 -42.20
C GLU A 501 24.91 6.85 -41.83
N GLU A 502 25.75 7.04 -42.86
CA GLU A 502 27.01 7.78 -42.74
C GLU A 502 26.74 9.28 -42.58
N LYS A 503 27.68 10.03 -41.98
CA LYS A 503 27.50 11.45 -41.64
C LYS A 503 27.35 12.37 -42.87
N ALA A 504 26.13 12.54 -43.36
CA ALA A 504 25.76 13.59 -44.30
C ALA A 504 25.45 14.92 -43.56
N THR A 505 26.44 15.79 -43.40
CA THR A 505 26.21 17.13 -42.81
C THR A 505 25.40 18.03 -43.73
N VAL A 506 24.12 18.23 -43.43
CA VAL A 506 23.28 19.27 -44.04
C VAL A 506 23.13 20.45 -43.07
N LYS A 507 23.19 21.68 -43.58
CA LYS A 507 23.10 22.91 -42.78
C LYS A 507 21.67 23.16 -42.32
N ALA A 508 21.51 23.67 -41.10
CA ALA A 508 20.25 24.23 -40.64
C ALA A 508 19.82 25.41 -41.54
N GLY A 509 18.55 25.40 -41.96
CA GLY A 509 17.84 26.54 -42.50
C GLY A 509 16.56 26.74 -41.68
N GLU A 510 16.26 27.96 -41.30
CA GLU A 510 15.13 28.27 -40.42
C GLU A 510 13.81 28.25 -41.20
N THR A 511 12.91 27.32 -40.85
CA THR A 511 11.51 27.34 -41.29
C THR A 511 10.57 27.21 -40.10
N VAL A 512 10.09 28.36 -39.61
CA VAL A 512 9.03 28.41 -38.59
C VAL A 512 7.74 27.89 -39.22
N PHE A 513 7.16 26.84 -38.63
CA PHE A 513 5.85 26.31 -39.04
C PHE A 513 4.81 26.61 -37.97
N SER A 514 3.87 27.50 -38.29
CA SER A 514 2.71 27.79 -37.44
C SER A 514 1.68 26.65 -37.50
N PRO A 515 0.93 26.39 -36.42
CA PRO A 515 -0.20 25.46 -36.47
C PRO A 515 -1.33 26.01 -37.38
N PRO A 516 -2.16 25.14 -37.99
CA PRO A 516 -3.33 25.56 -38.77
C PRO A 516 -4.40 26.22 -37.88
N PRO A 517 -5.27 27.07 -38.46
CA PRO A 517 -6.39 27.66 -37.72
C PRO A 517 -7.40 26.57 -37.32
N ALA A 518 -8.00 26.72 -36.13
CA ALA A 518 -9.06 25.84 -35.66
C ALA A 518 -10.40 26.20 -36.33
N GLU A 519 -11.10 25.19 -36.84
CA GLU A 519 -12.51 25.32 -37.24
C GLU A 519 -13.45 25.18 -36.02
N ASP A 520 -14.60 25.83 -36.12
CA ASP A 520 -15.50 26.09 -34.99
C ASP A 520 -16.24 24.81 -34.53
N SER A 521 -15.93 24.36 -33.32
CA SER A 521 -16.68 23.33 -32.60
C SER A 521 -16.93 23.79 -31.17
N GLY A 522 -18.14 24.30 -30.93
CA GLY A 522 -18.50 25.08 -29.74
C GLY A 522 -18.55 24.30 -28.41
N VAL A 523 -17.39 23.89 -27.89
CA VAL A 523 -17.23 23.33 -26.54
C VAL A 523 -16.25 24.22 -25.76
N PRO A 524 -16.65 24.84 -24.63
CA PRO A 524 -15.79 25.77 -23.91
C PRO A 524 -14.68 25.02 -23.15
N VAL A 525 -13.44 25.14 -23.64
CA VAL A 525 -12.25 24.62 -22.96
C VAL A 525 -12.00 25.41 -21.66
N ILE A 526 -12.24 24.77 -20.51
CA ILE A 526 -11.95 25.35 -19.20
C ILE A 526 -10.44 25.20 -18.92
N ALA A 527 -9.68 26.25 -19.21
CA ALA A 527 -8.29 26.34 -18.74
C ALA A 527 -8.27 26.45 -17.20
N PRO A 528 -7.32 25.77 -16.51
CA PRO A 528 -7.19 25.87 -15.06
C PRO A 528 -6.77 27.29 -14.68
N ARG A 529 -7.61 27.97 -13.89
CA ARG A 529 -7.23 29.23 -13.24
C ARG A 529 -6.40 28.93 -11.99
N PRO A 530 -5.40 29.77 -11.64
CA PRO A 530 -4.86 29.75 -10.29
C PRO A 530 -6.00 30.03 -9.28
N VAL A 531 -5.95 29.35 -8.14
CA VAL A 531 -6.89 29.58 -7.03
C VAL A 531 -6.15 30.40 -5.99
N ASP A 532 -6.39 31.70 -5.98
CA ASP A 532 -5.96 32.58 -4.91
C ASP A 532 -6.77 32.25 -3.64
N ILE A 533 -6.10 31.72 -2.62
CA ILE A 533 -6.73 31.35 -1.35
C ILE A 533 -6.75 32.59 -0.43
N GLU A 534 -7.80 33.40 -0.55
CA GLU A 534 -8.03 34.53 0.35
C GLU A 534 -8.53 34.03 1.73
N VAL A 535 -7.65 34.09 2.74
CA VAL A 535 -7.96 33.64 4.11
C VAL A 535 -8.67 34.75 4.88
N VAL A 536 -10.00 34.81 4.75
CA VAL A 536 -10.84 35.66 5.60
C VAL A 536 -10.98 35.02 6.99
N VAL A 537 -10.67 35.78 8.03
CA VAL A 537 -10.83 35.38 9.44
C VAL A 537 -11.99 36.16 10.05
N GLU A 538 -13.10 35.49 10.32
CA GLU A 538 -14.21 36.03 11.11
C GLU A 538 -14.16 35.47 12.55
N GLU A 539 -14.30 36.33 13.56
CA GLU A 539 -14.39 35.93 14.98
C GLU A 539 -15.85 35.82 15.45
N PRO A 540 -16.16 34.98 16.47
CA PRO A 540 -17.51 34.48 16.67
C PRO A 540 -18.40 35.26 17.66
N LEU A 541 -19.62 35.56 17.23
CA LEU A 541 -20.82 35.86 18.03
C LEU A 541 -22.03 35.27 17.28
N GLY A 542 -23.13 34.79 17.87
CA GLY A 542 -23.48 34.60 19.29
C GLY A 542 -25.00 34.32 19.39
N SER A 543 -25.42 33.15 19.89
CA SER A 543 -26.83 32.75 20.05
C SER A 543 -27.51 33.46 21.26
N PRO A 544 -28.86 33.44 21.48
CA PRO A 544 -29.84 32.45 20.96
C PRO A 544 -31.32 32.90 20.69
N ALA A 545 -32.13 31.90 20.28
CA ALA A 545 -33.52 31.63 20.70
C ALA A 545 -34.75 32.04 19.84
N ILE A 546 -35.26 31.05 19.08
CA ILE A 546 -36.66 30.55 19.02
C ILE A 546 -37.79 31.47 18.52
N SER A 547 -38.44 31.02 17.44
CA SER A 547 -39.90 31.01 17.28
C SER A 547 -40.37 29.71 16.60
N ARG A 548 -41.64 29.31 16.75
CA ARG A 548 -42.24 28.11 16.13
C ARG A 548 -43.23 28.50 15.04
N SER A 549 -43.24 27.74 13.94
CA SER A 549 -44.44 27.51 13.11
C SER A 549 -44.32 26.18 12.37
N ASP A 550 -45.44 25.46 12.25
CA ASP A 550 -45.53 24.15 11.59
C ASP A 550 -45.60 24.23 10.04
N SER A 551 -45.74 23.05 9.43
CA SER A 551 -45.86 22.71 8.00
C SER A 551 -44.53 22.65 7.23
N GLY A 552 -44.35 21.55 6.51
CA GLY A 552 -43.14 21.24 5.75
C GLY A 552 -43.42 21.10 4.27
N GLN A 553 -42.41 21.45 3.45
CA GLN A 553 -42.26 21.04 2.07
C GLN A 553 -40.76 20.91 1.77
N SER A 554 -40.40 19.90 0.97
CA SER A 554 -39.04 19.70 0.48
C SER A 554 -38.71 20.76 -0.57
N ILE A 555 -37.58 21.46 -0.42
CA ILE A 555 -37.09 22.44 -1.39
C ILE A 555 -35.73 21.98 -1.93
N GLU A 556 -35.75 21.49 -3.17
CA GLU A 556 -34.56 21.33 -4.01
C GLU A 556 -34.05 22.74 -4.40
N MET A 557 -32.76 23.04 -4.17
CA MET A 557 -32.17 24.32 -4.57
C MET A 557 -31.07 24.16 -5.62
N LYS A 558 -31.31 24.76 -6.79
CA LYS A 558 -30.32 24.98 -7.85
C LYS A 558 -29.63 26.33 -7.62
N PHE A 559 -28.33 26.39 -7.87
CA PHE A 559 -27.54 27.63 -7.72
C PHE A 559 -27.78 28.61 -8.88
N LEU A 560 -28.04 29.88 -8.55
CA LEU A 560 -27.85 31.05 -9.43
C LEU A 560 -27.29 32.23 -8.61
N SER A 561 -26.74 33.24 -9.30
CA SER A 561 -25.80 34.24 -8.77
C SER A 561 -26.44 35.63 -8.47
N PRO A 562 -25.70 36.60 -7.86
CA PRO A 562 -26.28 37.48 -6.82
C PRO A 562 -26.52 38.96 -7.20
N MET A 563 -27.20 39.71 -6.31
CA MET A 563 -27.08 41.18 -6.20
C MET A 563 -27.26 41.73 -4.76
N LEU A 564 -26.25 42.50 -4.34
CA LEU A 564 -26.18 43.75 -3.55
C LEU A 564 -27.20 44.15 -2.43
N SER A 565 -26.61 44.81 -1.42
CA SER A 565 -27.11 45.55 -0.23
C SER A 565 -27.90 46.86 -0.55
N PRO A 566 -28.32 47.78 0.39
CA PRO A 566 -27.91 47.95 1.82
C PRO A 566 -28.93 48.52 2.86
N GLN A 567 -28.45 48.71 4.12
CA GLN A 567 -28.61 49.88 5.04
C GLN A 567 -28.91 49.57 6.53
N SER A 568 -28.42 50.45 7.42
CA SER A 568 -28.43 50.39 8.92
C SER A 568 -29.18 51.63 9.49
N PRO A 569 -29.23 52.01 10.82
CA PRO A 569 -28.33 51.77 11.98
C PRO A 569 -29.11 51.17 13.22
N ALA A 570 -28.76 51.23 14.52
CA ALA A 570 -27.79 52.04 15.29
C ALA A 570 -27.37 51.45 16.68
N PHE A 571 -26.62 52.27 17.45
CA PHE A 571 -26.09 52.15 18.81
C PHE A 571 -27.12 51.79 19.93
N SER A 572 -26.73 51.15 21.05
CA SER A 572 -25.75 51.65 22.05
C SER A 572 -25.16 50.58 23.02
N THR A 573 -24.33 51.03 23.98
CA THR A 573 -23.32 50.30 24.80
C THR A 573 -23.88 49.56 26.05
N THR A 574 -23.23 48.58 26.70
CA THR A 574 -21.95 48.68 27.47
C THR A 574 -21.40 47.32 27.98
N SER A 575 -20.06 47.20 28.07
CA SER A 575 -19.21 46.45 29.06
C SER A 575 -19.44 44.96 29.44
N ASP A 576 -18.42 44.14 29.82
CA ASP A 576 -16.95 44.12 29.60
C ASP A 576 -16.37 42.78 30.18
N SER A 577 -15.05 42.57 30.09
CA SER A 577 -14.19 41.54 30.72
C SER A 577 -14.06 40.18 30.00
N SER A 578 -12.91 39.52 30.20
CA SER A 578 -12.30 38.65 29.17
C SER A 578 -11.36 37.57 29.71
N SER A 579 -11.37 36.40 29.04
CA SER A 579 -10.21 35.47 29.01
C SER A 579 -10.37 34.41 27.90
N SER A 580 -9.60 34.54 26.81
CA SER A 580 -9.59 33.59 25.69
C SER A 580 -8.26 32.83 25.62
N THR A 581 -8.30 31.49 25.65
CA THR A 581 -7.13 30.63 25.46
C THR A 581 -7.37 29.71 24.26
N LEU A 582 -6.83 30.06 23.10
CA LEU A 582 -7.01 29.31 21.87
C LEU A 582 -5.95 28.21 21.73
N TYR A 583 -6.37 26.95 21.67
CA TYR A 583 -5.52 25.84 21.23
C TYR A 583 -5.57 25.71 19.72
N VAL A 584 -4.41 25.79 19.06
CA VAL A 584 -4.25 25.40 17.65
C VAL A 584 -3.23 24.26 17.59
N ALA A 585 -3.69 23.07 17.23
CA ALA A 585 -2.84 21.91 17.00
C ALA A 585 -2.77 21.64 15.49
N ASN A 586 -1.57 21.73 14.90
CA ASN A 586 -1.34 21.33 13.52
C ASN A 586 0.10 20.81 13.32
N PRO A 587 0.34 19.49 13.26
CA PRO A 587 1.67 18.91 13.17
C PRO A 587 2.16 18.81 11.72
N VAL A 588 2.72 19.89 11.18
CA VAL A 588 3.50 19.81 9.93
C VAL A 588 4.82 19.08 10.23
N ILE A 589 4.97 17.87 9.69
CA ILE A 589 6.19 17.07 9.83
C ILE A 589 7.21 17.55 8.80
N MET A 590 8.03 18.54 9.19
CA MET A 590 9.28 18.82 8.47
C MET A 590 10.29 17.71 8.74
N LYS A 591 10.62 16.92 7.72
CA LYS A 591 11.92 16.23 7.68
C LYS A 591 12.99 17.32 7.53
N LEU A 592 13.86 17.45 8.52
CA LEU A 592 15.11 18.19 8.41
C LEU A 592 16.20 17.20 8.00
N ASP A 593 16.45 17.10 6.70
CA ASP A 593 17.54 16.25 6.20
C ASP A 593 18.87 17.00 6.30
N ILE A 594 19.83 16.40 7.00
CA ILE A 594 21.10 17.05 7.34
C ILE A 594 21.98 17.29 6.10
N VAL A 595 21.71 16.59 4.99
CA VAL A 595 22.41 16.79 3.71
C VAL A 595 22.00 18.12 3.04
N GLU A 596 20.75 18.56 3.21
CA GLU A 596 20.22 19.74 2.50
C GLU A 596 20.73 21.06 3.11
N VAL A 597 20.88 21.11 4.43
CA VAL A 597 21.53 22.24 5.14
C VAL A 597 22.99 22.43 4.70
N VAL A 598 23.69 21.35 4.33
CA VAL A 598 25.05 21.43 3.76
C VAL A 598 25.04 21.91 2.30
N ARG A 599 23.90 21.79 1.60
CA ARG A 599 23.71 22.29 0.23
C ARG A 599 23.44 23.80 0.23
N GLU A 600 22.53 24.29 1.07
CA GLU A 600 22.26 25.74 1.20
C GLU A 600 23.50 26.54 1.62
N ILE A 601 24.38 25.97 2.47
CA ILE A 601 25.66 26.60 2.82
C ILE A 601 26.61 26.67 1.61
N LYS A 602 26.62 25.65 0.74
CA LYS A 602 27.45 25.64 -0.49
C LYS A 602 26.91 26.51 -1.62
N GLU A 603 25.62 26.84 -1.62
CA GLU A 603 25.01 27.75 -2.59
C GLU A 603 25.12 29.23 -2.18
N GLY A 604 25.80 29.54 -1.06
CA GLY A 604 25.93 30.90 -0.50
C GLY A 604 27.35 31.46 -0.31
N GLU A 605 28.43 30.76 -0.70
CA GLU A 605 29.82 31.18 -0.42
C GLU A 605 30.65 31.48 -1.69
N GLU A 606 30.27 32.53 -2.44
CA GLU A 606 31.25 33.27 -3.28
C GLU A 606 32.14 34.18 -2.40
N GLU A 607 33.03 33.60 -1.57
CA GLU A 607 34.33 34.22 -1.20
C GLU A 607 35.27 33.26 -0.41
N GLY A 608 35.99 32.41 -1.14
CA GLY A 608 37.39 32.07 -0.83
C GLY A 608 37.78 31.47 0.53
N LEU A 609 37.18 30.34 0.94
CA LEU A 609 37.74 29.50 2.02
C LEU A 609 37.80 28.02 1.63
N CYS A 610 39.00 27.43 1.63
CA CYS A 610 39.23 26.04 1.23
C CYS A 610 39.06 25.10 2.44
N VAL A 611 38.18 24.09 2.31
CA VAL A 611 37.92 23.08 3.34
C VAL A 611 38.49 21.73 2.90
N ASP A 612 39.40 21.19 3.72
CA ASP A 612 40.18 19.98 3.47
C ASP A 612 39.30 18.70 3.42
N GLU A 613 39.44 17.91 2.35
CA GLU A 613 38.65 16.70 2.08
C GLU A 613 38.84 15.59 3.12
N GLY A 614 39.92 15.64 3.94
CA GLY A 614 40.21 14.62 4.95
C GLY A 614 39.15 14.45 6.06
N ILE A 615 38.17 15.35 6.18
CA ILE A 615 37.20 15.35 7.28
C ILE A 615 36.08 14.31 7.09
N GLU A 616 35.48 14.15 5.90
CA GLU A 616 34.38 13.19 5.70
C GLU A 616 34.85 11.74 5.95
N HIS A 617 36.05 11.40 5.47
CA HIS A 617 36.60 10.06 5.57
C HIS A 617 36.95 9.64 7.01
N SER A 618 37.23 10.61 7.89
CA SER A 618 37.48 10.37 9.32
C SER A 618 36.19 10.17 10.12
N VAL A 619 35.05 10.71 9.69
CA VAL A 619 33.76 10.54 10.39
C VAL A 619 33.15 9.17 10.08
N ARG A 620 33.23 8.72 8.83
CA ARG A 620 32.70 7.39 8.43
C ARG A 620 33.47 6.21 9.01
N SER A 621 34.79 6.34 9.20
CA SER A 621 35.66 5.22 9.60
C SER A 621 35.65 4.89 11.11
N GLN A 622 35.16 5.76 11.98
CA GLN A 622 35.10 5.51 13.44
C GLN A 622 33.70 5.13 13.96
N ALA A 623 32.71 4.93 13.08
CA ALA A 623 31.42 4.34 13.45
C ALA A 623 31.50 2.82 13.70
N GLN A 624 32.60 2.17 13.31
CA GLN A 624 32.85 0.74 13.48
C GLN A 624 34.02 0.48 14.43
N THR A 625 33.83 0.72 15.73
CA THR A 625 34.72 0.14 16.76
C THR A 625 33.97 0.03 18.09
N ARG A 626 33.93 -1.19 18.65
CA ARG A 626 33.56 -1.40 20.06
C ARG A 626 34.82 -1.23 20.90
N ASP A 627 34.86 -0.19 21.74
CA ASP A 627 35.13 -0.28 23.19
C ASP A 627 35.19 1.11 23.83
N GLY A 628 35.00 1.17 25.16
CA GLY A 628 34.82 2.43 25.89
C GLY A 628 36.11 3.02 26.46
N ASP A 629 36.52 4.20 25.97
CA ASP A 629 37.51 5.08 26.63
C ASP A 629 36.93 6.48 26.90
N ALA A 630 36.85 6.86 28.18
CA ALA A 630 36.35 8.14 28.67
C ALA A 630 37.21 9.37 28.29
N ASN A 631 38.36 9.18 27.64
CA ASN A 631 39.10 10.28 27.00
C ASN A 631 38.51 10.70 25.64
N ASN A 632 37.78 9.82 24.95
CA ASN A 632 37.28 10.13 23.61
C ASN A 632 36.14 11.18 23.66
N ASP A 633 35.20 11.04 24.60
CA ASP A 633 34.15 12.03 24.88
C ASP A 633 34.70 13.45 25.12
N LYS A 634 35.84 13.56 25.82
CA LYS A 634 36.48 14.86 26.10
C LYS A 634 37.09 15.50 24.86
N ARG A 635 37.47 14.73 23.84
CA ARG A 635 37.86 15.25 22.52
C ARG A 635 36.63 15.60 21.67
N PHE A 636 35.61 14.74 21.66
CA PHE A 636 34.36 14.95 20.92
C PHE A 636 33.63 16.22 21.39
N SER A 637 33.42 16.37 22.70
CA SER A 637 32.82 17.55 23.33
C SER A 637 33.56 18.85 22.97
N ARG A 638 34.90 18.84 23.01
CA ARG A 638 35.73 20.00 22.62
C ARG A 638 35.68 20.33 21.13
N ARG A 639 35.51 19.33 20.25
CA ARG A 639 35.27 19.54 18.80
C ARG A 639 33.88 20.11 18.54
N LEU A 640 32.82 19.58 19.17
CA LEU A 640 31.47 20.14 19.07
C LEU A 640 31.41 21.60 19.55
N SER A 641 32.06 21.94 20.67
CA SER A 641 32.11 23.32 21.15
C SER A 641 32.78 24.29 20.16
N ARG A 642 33.76 23.82 19.37
CA ARG A 642 34.36 24.64 18.29
C ARG A 642 33.38 24.82 17.13
N VAL A 643 32.77 23.74 16.63
CA VAL A 643 31.79 23.81 15.52
C VAL A 643 30.61 24.73 15.89
N ALA A 644 30.08 24.60 17.10
CA ALA A 644 29.02 25.48 17.59
C ALA A 644 29.45 26.96 17.67
N SER A 645 30.71 27.23 18.04
CA SER A 645 31.25 28.60 18.08
C SER A 645 31.41 29.21 16.68
N THR A 646 31.82 28.43 15.67
CA THR A 646 31.89 28.86 14.27
C THR A 646 30.49 29.19 13.73
N LEU A 647 29.47 28.41 14.12
CA LEU A 647 28.07 28.63 13.77
C LEU A 647 27.34 29.67 14.66
N GLY A 648 28.07 30.41 15.52
CA GLY A 648 27.51 31.50 16.33
C GLY A 648 26.66 31.10 17.54
N PHE A 649 26.63 29.81 17.92
CA PHE A 649 25.83 29.30 19.04
C PHE A 649 26.65 29.16 20.34
N ASN A 650 26.35 29.99 21.34
CA ASN A 650 26.95 29.92 22.67
C ASN A 650 26.21 28.93 23.59
N PHE A 651 26.78 27.75 23.80
CA PHE A 651 26.31 26.78 24.79
C PHE A 651 27.03 26.93 26.14
N ARG A 652 26.28 27.08 27.24
CA ARG A 652 26.81 27.00 28.62
C ARG A 652 26.41 25.66 29.24
N LEU A 653 27.40 24.81 29.53
CA LEU A 653 27.23 23.64 30.39
C LEU A 653 27.28 24.07 31.85
N SER A 654 26.19 23.89 32.59
CA SER A 654 26.12 24.12 34.03
C SER A 654 26.36 22.82 34.80
N SER A 655 27.37 22.80 35.67
CA SER A 655 27.56 21.73 36.66
C SER A 655 26.70 21.99 37.90
N PRO A 656 26.13 20.96 38.56
CA PRO A 656 25.41 21.15 39.81
C PRO A 656 26.37 21.47 40.98
N PRO A 657 25.92 22.21 42.01
CA PRO A 657 26.73 22.53 43.18
C PRO A 657 26.93 21.30 44.10
N PRO A 658 28.06 21.21 44.83
CA PRO A 658 28.36 20.07 45.71
C PRO A 658 27.55 20.12 47.02
N GLY A 659 26.51 19.29 47.13
CA GLY A 659 25.63 19.21 48.31
C GLY A 659 25.40 17.76 48.79
N LYS A 660 25.65 17.50 50.08
CA LYS A 660 25.66 16.16 50.71
C LYS A 660 24.29 15.45 50.68
N VAL A 661 24.17 14.35 49.91
CA VAL A 661 23.23 13.24 50.20
C VAL A 661 23.95 11.91 49.93
N LYS A 662 23.82 10.92 50.83
CA LYS A 662 24.35 9.56 50.63
C LYS A 662 23.29 8.66 49.99
N PRO A 663 23.52 8.05 48.82
CA PRO A 663 22.69 6.94 48.35
C PRO A 663 23.09 5.63 49.07
N LYS A 664 22.11 4.90 49.59
CA LYS A 664 22.23 3.47 49.92
C LYS A 664 21.48 2.69 48.85
N GLY A 665 22.14 1.69 48.26
CA GLY A 665 21.50 0.58 47.54
C GLY A 665 20.76 0.94 46.24
N LEU A 666 21.49 0.91 45.12
CA LEU A 666 20.93 0.53 43.82
C LEU A 666 22.02 -0.23 43.05
N THR A 667 21.68 -1.42 42.55
CA THR A 667 22.61 -2.33 41.89
C THR A 667 22.79 -2.02 40.40
N LYS A 668 23.74 -2.72 39.76
CA LYS A 668 24.23 -2.51 38.38
C LYS A 668 23.15 -2.37 37.31
N GLU A 669 23.62 -1.81 36.18
CA GLU A 669 22.98 -1.68 34.86
C GLU A 669 22.00 -0.51 34.70
N GLY A 670 22.43 0.48 33.91
CA GLY A 670 21.68 1.69 33.58
C GLY A 670 22.47 2.57 32.62
N GLY A 671 22.15 2.49 31.32
CA GLY A 671 22.69 3.39 30.29
C GLY A 671 22.15 4.82 30.46
N ALA A 672 22.96 5.83 30.17
CA ALA A 672 22.61 7.22 30.42
C ALA A 672 21.60 7.78 29.40
N LEU A 673 20.37 8.07 29.84
CA LEU A 673 19.40 8.83 29.05
C LEU A 673 19.69 10.34 29.12
N LEU A 674 20.17 10.92 28.02
CA LEU A 674 20.26 12.37 27.84
C LEU A 674 18.90 12.94 27.44
N LYS A 675 18.30 13.79 28.29
CA LYS A 675 17.07 14.55 27.98
C LYS A 675 17.41 15.97 27.55
N LEU A 676 17.24 16.26 26.27
CA LEU A 676 17.19 17.63 25.74
C LEU A 676 15.81 18.25 25.99
N LYS A 677 15.77 19.52 26.38
CA LYS A 677 14.58 20.39 26.34
C LYS A 677 14.95 21.68 25.63
N ALA A 678 14.35 21.92 24.47
CA ALA A 678 14.30 23.25 23.86
C ALA A 678 13.12 24.05 24.44
N SER A 679 13.22 25.37 24.47
CA SER A 679 12.13 26.28 24.81
C SER A 679 12.02 27.35 23.72
N VAL A 680 10.80 27.56 23.19
CA VAL A 680 10.53 28.34 21.98
C VAL A 680 10.62 29.87 22.21
N ALA A 681 10.86 30.30 23.46
CA ALA A 681 10.81 31.71 23.86
C ALA A 681 11.84 32.64 23.15
N SER A 682 13.03 32.15 22.79
CA SER A 682 14.16 33.03 22.42
C SER A 682 14.16 33.61 21.00
N LEU A 683 13.23 33.21 20.13
CA LEU A 683 13.20 33.66 18.72
C LEU A 683 12.31 34.90 18.45
N ARG A 684 11.32 35.20 19.31
CA ARG A 684 10.44 36.36 19.10
C ARG A 684 11.10 37.71 19.40
N GLU A 685 12.14 37.74 20.22
CA GLU A 685 12.73 38.99 20.73
C GLU A 685 13.77 39.63 19.79
N ARG A 686 14.39 38.85 18.89
CA ARG A 686 15.30 39.41 17.86
C ARG A 686 14.56 40.12 16.72
N ARG A 687 13.32 39.72 16.40
CA ARG A 687 12.53 40.26 15.27
C ARG A 687 12.06 41.72 15.44
N ARG A 688 12.29 42.36 16.60
CA ARG A 688 11.90 43.76 16.89
C ARG A 688 13.03 44.80 16.75
N ARG A 689 14.24 44.43 16.27
CA ARG A 689 15.41 45.33 16.26
C ARG A 689 16.08 45.60 14.89
N THR A 690 15.60 45.01 13.80
CA THR A 690 16.16 45.22 12.45
C THR A 690 15.10 45.78 11.51
N GLY A 691 14.86 47.10 11.58
CA GLY A 691 13.88 47.79 10.77
C GLY A 691 14.31 47.95 9.31
N ARG A 692 14.03 46.94 8.48
CA ARG A 692 14.03 47.04 7.01
C ARG A 692 12.80 46.33 6.45
N SER A 693 12.10 47.01 5.57
CA SER A 693 10.98 46.52 4.76
C SER A 693 11.40 46.40 3.30
N MET A 694 10.78 45.48 2.55
CA MET A 694 10.68 45.31 1.07
C MET A 694 10.74 43.81 0.75
N PRO A 695 10.11 43.36 -0.35
CA PRO A 695 8.68 43.45 -0.64
C PRO A 695 8.06 42.03 -0.73
N ALA A 696 6.78 41.92 -1.08
CA ALA A 696 6.12 40.63 -1.29
C ALA A 696 6.35 40.10 -2.72
N ALA A 697 6.59 38.80 -2.82
CA ALA A 697 6.47 37.92 -3.98
C ALA A 697 6.17 36.51 -3.46
#